data_AF-A0A7Y2GIH8-F1
#
_entry.id   AF-A0A7Y2GIH8-F1
#
_cell.length_a   1.000
_cell.length_b   1.000
_cell.length_c   1.000
_cell.angle_alpha   90.00
_cell.angle_beta   90.00
_cell.angle_gamma   90.00
#
_symmetry.space_group_name_H-M   'P 1'
#
loop_
_entity.id
_entity.type
_entity.pdbx_description
1 polymer ?
#
loop_
_entity_poly.entity_id
_entity_poly.type
_entity_poly.pdbx_seq_one_letter_code
_entity_poly.pdbx_strand_id
1 'polypeptide(L)'
;MKLLGLFKTCFVIIILFGVSISPAQHRKLRDATNNLNTRSSSFLSTISLFGDGTPILNDVFAFDQDRTGIRDTLGDSIAIDNDTIAIGAPGDDANRGSVYVYRKVGNSWVEEAKLIAEDDTEVNDMFGNSVSLSGDTLIVGTPESTVSGNPVGAAYIFTRTGSEWIDTARLVANDATVSDRFGFAVSIDGDVAAIGAIGDAGFTGSVYIFRRSGSNWAEEDKLTASDAASSSRFGETVAIDNGYVVVGASRASNANGSEAGAAYVFSDDGTGWAEDQILLASDGGEDDNFGGSVAVHSDTIVIGATDVDDTANNEGAAYVFTLSRGTWRQQDILRSTTPNANDRFGSAVAVDGNRAVVGSRSDDDLGNFSGSVYEFTRTGSTWTQQDKFHAVDTGSGDGFGSAVALFGDTIAASSPSNDLRGPLSGSAYVFEARFPGWSQVGRFLPYDGQEDDLLGRAMDIDGDTLLISAVDDDLGTDSGSIYEFTRTSNGWYPREKIYLFGSTGGEQFGSALDLEGDTLVVGAPSNDPNGNLSGSAHVFRRSGQTWQFPAHLLPSDGSEGARFGNAVAIDGNTIAVGAFTDGEAGTGAGAVYVFTFDGFAWIEQQKIIGSDTEADDRFGTSLALQGDTLLIGSPRDDQAGNNAGAVYFYELDNGSWTFRSKSFSANQEPSGEFGTSLAISGSYFVAGAPGENIVAGLEGGAHVYVKGTNQWFRHADLFPSQADIGQKFGESVSIRGGYIVVGAREESSLGSAAGAAFVFRRRGDIWTRDYKLVPNGLSEFDTFGETVVLGNNEVFVGAPFTSISGLSENASSFVGGEQGRAYQFLLPPIGSRFDFDGDSRADVSIFRPGPGEWWYLRSSDGGNYATQFGSSSDVLVPADYTGDGRTDIAFFNPTLGEWFVLRSEDDTFYSFPFGASGDIPAPGDFDGDGTADPAVFRSATATWFILRSSDGQVSIQGFGAAGDKPTIADFDGDGTDDIAIYRPSSSEWWQLRSSEGVVALQFGATGDKAVPADFTGDGKADIAFFRPSNGNWFVLRSEDNSFYSFPFGATGDIPAPADYDGDGTADPTVYRPAGATWFSLQSTAGTVITAFGAAGDQPVPASYVVE
;
A
#
# COMPACT_ATOMS: atom_id res chain seq x y z
N MET A 1 13.76 33.45 55.10
CA MET A 1 14.78 32.68 55.83
C MET A 1 15.04 31.43 55.00
N LYS A 2 16.31 31.18 54.68
CA LYS A 2 16.96 30.06 53.97
C LYS A 2 16.15 28.76 53.64
N LEU A 3 16.31 28.35 52.38
CA LEU A 3 16.67 27.02 51.83
C LEU A 3 15.84 25.75 52.15
N LEU A 4 15.61 25.02 51.05
CA LEU A 4 15.68 23.56 50.84
C LEU A 4 14.45 22.68 51.11
N GLY A 5 14.09 21.89 50.08
CA GLY A 5 13.62 20.51 50.26
C GLY A 5 12.42 20.05 49.42
N LEU A 6 12.70 19.49 48.24
CA LEU A 6 11.91 18.49 47.48
C LEU A 6 10.46 18.83 47.08
N PHE A 7 10.30 19.16 45.79
CA PHE A 7 9.08 18.93 45.01
C PHE A 7 9.38 17.87 43.94
N LYS A 8 8.50 16.86 43.86
CA LYS A 8 8.38 15.72 42.92
C LYS A 8 8.47 14.39 43.66
N THR A 9 7.30 13.88 44.06
CA THR A 9 6.72 12.54 43.81
C THR A 9 5.37 12.50 44.55
N CYS A 10 4.37 11.81 43.99
CA CYS A 10 2.99 11.57 44.46
C CYS A 10 1.90 12.41 43.79
N PHE A 11 1.34 11.88 42.69
CA PHE A 11 -0.08 12.00 42.37
C PHE A 11 -0.61 10.62 41.97
N VAL A 12 -0.89 9.80 42.98
CA VAL A 12 -1.84 8.66 42.92
C VAL A 12 -2.75 8.86 44.14
N ILE A 13 -4.04 8.52 43.99
CA ILE A 13 -5.15 8.61 44.94
C ILE A 13 -5.91 9.95 44.90
N ILE A 14 -7.04 9.97 44.17
CA ILE A 14 -8.40 10.38 44.59
C ILE A 14 -9.34 10.08 43.42
N ILE A 15 -9.97 8.88 43.39
CA ILE A 15 -11.39 8.70 43.02
C ILE A 15 -11.90 7.51 43.85
N LEU A 16 -12.37 7.79 45.06
CA LEU A 16 -13.36 7.00 45.78
C LEU A 16 -13.94 7.97 46.82
N PHE A 17 -15.26 8.06 46.86
CA PHE A 17 -16.12 9.04 47.56
C PHE A 17 -16.50 10.29 46.75
N GLY A 18 -17.67 10.19 46.12
CA GLY A 18 -18.36 11.30 45.47
C GLY A 18 -18.67 12.44 46.45
N VAL A 19 -18.24 13.65 46.06
CA VAL A 19 -18.65 14.92 46.66
C VAL A 19 -18.88 15.93 45.53
N SER A 20 -20.10 16.47 45.43
CA SER A 20 -20.45 17.54 44.50
C SER A 20 -19.76 18.85 44.88
N ILE A 21 -19.12 19.53 43.93
CA ILE A 21 -18.53 20.86 44.14
C ILE A 21 -19.36 21.94 43.44
N SER A 22 -19.58 23.08 44.12
CA SER A 22 -20.57 24.10 43.75
C SER A 22 -20.10 25.07 42.64
N PRO A 23 -21.04 25.74 41.91
CA PRO A 23 -20.76 26.66 40.79
C PRO A 23 -19.89 27.90 41.11
N ALA A 24 -19.55 28.14 42.38
CA ALA A 24 -18.73 29.28 42.80
C ALA A 24 -17.22 29.03 42.69
N GLN A 25 -16.77 27.78 42.58
CA GLN A 25 -15.34 27.45 42.40
C GLN A 25 -14.90 27.42 40.92
N HIS A 26 -15.85 27.48 39.98
CA HIS A 26 -15.59 27.58 38.53
C HIS A 26 -15.04 28.96 38.09
N ARG A 27 -15.03 29.96 38.98
CA ARG A 27 -14.72 31.36 38.63
C ARG A 27 -13.34 31.86 39.07
N LYS A 28 -12.50 31.01 39.67
CA LYS A 28 -11.09 31.34 40.01
C LYS A 28 -10.05 30.63 39.13
N LEU A 29 -10.45 29.67 38.31
CA LEU A 29 -9.59 29.02 37.30
C LEU A 29 -9.59 29.73 35.94
N ARG A 30 -10.45 30.76 35.75
CA ARG A 30 -10.61 31.47 34.47
C ARG A 30 -9.76 32.74 34.32
N ASP A 31 -9.08 33.20 35.38
CA ASP A 31 -8.30 34.46 35.36
C ASP A 31 -6.77 34.26 35.36
N ALA A 32 -6.27 33.04 35.12
CA ALA A 32 -4.83 32.73 35.08
C ALA A 32 -4.22 32.61 33.67
N THR A 33 -4.97 32.88 32.60
CA THR A 33 -4.56 32.60 31.21
C THR A 33 -4.26 33.82 30.32
N ASN A 34 -4.17 35.05 30.85
CA ASN A 34 -3.96 36.25 30.02
C ASN A 34 -2.69 37.05 30.35
N ASN A 35 -1.52 36.42 30.36
CA ASN A 35 -0.23 37.12 30.16
C ASN A 35 0.91 36.11 29.94
N LEU A 36 1.21 35.77 28.69
CA LEU A 36 2.54 35.35 28.21
C LEU A 36 2.53 35.35 26.67
N ASN A 37 2.89 36.50 26.08
CA ASN A 37 3.28 36.64 24.69
C ASN A 37 4.81 36.57 24.62
N THR A 38 5.39 35.51 24.05
CA THR A 38 6.62 35.52 23.22
C THR A 38 6.91 34.12 22.65
N ARG A 39 6.75 33.98 21.32
CA ARG A 39 7.49 33.13 20.36
C ARG A 39 7.78 31.65 20.71
N SER A 40 6.96 30.73 20.20
CA SER A 40 7.33 29.64 19.26
C SER A 40 6.10 28.77 19.00
N SER A 41 5.78 28.55 17.73
CA SER A 41 4.69 27.72 17.25
C SER A 41 5.17 26.27 17.05
N SER A 42 4.67 25.35 17.88
CA SER A 42 4.47 23.90 17.67
C SER A 42 4.58 23.16 19.02
N PHE A 43 3.93 21.99 19.12
CA PHE A 43 3.89 21.06 20.26
C PHE A 43 2.77 21.24 21.30
N LEU A 44 1.59 20.76 20.90
CA LEU A 44 0.73 19.95 21.76
C LEU A 44 0.33 18.72 20.93
N SER A 45 1.08 17.63 21.03
CA SER A 45 0.54 16.29 20.80
C SER A 45 0.60 15.54 22.14
N THR A 46 -0.56 14.99 22.47
CA THR A 46 -0.92 14.44 23.77
C THR A 46 -0.36 13.03 23.89
N ILE A 47 0.25 12.72 25.04
CA ILE A 47 0.40 11.33 25.50
C ILE A 47 -1.01 10.75 25.66
N SER A 48 -1.40 9.80 24.81
CA SER A 48 -2.60 8.99 24.99
C SER A 48 -2.29 7.83 25.93
N LEU A 49 -2.43 8.08 27.23
CA LEU A 49 -2.66 7.04 28.24
C LEU A 49 -4.16 6.79 28.28
N PHE A 50 -4.63 5.70 27.66
CA PHE A 50 -5.96 5.15 27.91
C PHE A 50 -5.81 3.68 28.31
N GLY A 51 -6.58 3.24 29.30
CA GLY A 51 -7.01 1.85 29.41
C GLY A 51 -6.19 0.90 30.28
N ASP A 52 -5.16 0.26 29.70
CA ASP A 52 -4.58 -0.96 30.27
C ASP A 52 -3.04 -1.02 30.31
N GLY A 53 -2.36 0.01 29.79
CA GLY A 53 -0.90 0.11 29.91
C GLY A 53 -0.12 -0.80 28.96
N THR A 54 -0.73 -1.29 27.88
CA THR A 54 0.01 -1.89 26.76
C THR A 54 0.65 -0.78 25.90
N PRO A 55 1.98 -0.73 25.75
CA PRO A 55 2.62 0.22 24.83
C PRO A 55 2.43 -0.24 23.38
N ILE A 56 2.11 0.71 22.47
CA ILE A 56 2.14 0.50 21.01
C ILE A 56 3.47 1.03 20.49
N LEU A 57 4.15 0.24 19.66
CA LEU A 57 5.30 0.66 18.85
C LEU A 57 4.91 0.64 17.38
N ASN A 58 5.49 1.55 16.60
CA ASN A 58 5.41 1.50 15.15
C ASN A 58 6.62 0.70 14.65
N ASP A 59 6.36 -0.36 13.89
CA ASP A 59 7.38 -1.10 13.16
C ASP A 59 7.52 -0.54 11.75
N VAL A 60 8.74 -0.60 11.21
CA VAL A 60 9.07 -0.25 9.82
C VAL A 60 9.74 -1.47 9.23
N PHE A 61 9.07 -2.23 8.37
CA PHE A 61 9.53 -3.55 7.95
C PHE A 61 10.61 -3.50 6.85
N ALA A 62 11.52 -4.48 6.88
CA ALA A 62 12.31 -4.89 5.73
C ALA A 62 11.49 -5.92 4.96
N PHE A 63 11.13 -5.68 3.70
CA PHE A 63 10.54 -6.71 2.88
C PHE A 63 11.62 -7.44 2.09
N ASP A 64 11.83 -8.68 2.51
CA ASP A 64 12.57 -9.67 1.77
C ASP A 64 11.69 -10.31 0.67
N GLN A 65 12.11 -10.23 -0.60
CA GLN A 65 11.45 -10.96 -1.69
C GLN A 65 11.94 -12.40 -1.86
N ASP A 66 13.04 -12.78 -1.21
CA ASP A 66 13.64 -14.10 -1.29
C ASP A 66 13.29 -14.92 -0.03
N ARG A 67 12.75 -16.11 -0.27
CA ARG A 67 11.76 -16.76 0.60
C ARG A 67 12.28 -18.08 1.16
N THR A 68 13.49 -18.14 1.74
CA THR A 68 14.04 -19.42 2.25
C THR A 68 14.94 -19.41 3.49
N GLY A 69 15.06 -18.32 4.27
CA GLY A 69 16.09 -18.20 5.31
C GLY A 69 15.61 -18.26 6.78
N ILE A 70 15.66 -19.43 7.43
CA ILE A 70 15.80 -19.43 8.90
C ILE A 70 17.26 -19.07 9.20
N ARG A 71 17.59 -17.76 9.37
CA ARG A 71 18.85 -17.13 9.88
C ARG A 71 19.40 -15.99 8.99
N ASP A 72 18.68 -14.89 8.84
CA ASP A 72 19.12 -13.79 7.96
C ASP A 72 20.17 -12.87 8.59
N THR A 73 20.28 -12.91 9.92
CA THR A 73 21.19 -12.06 10.73
C THR A 73 21.08 -10.58 10.37
N LEU A 74 19.85 -10.08 10.16
CA LEU A 74 19.59 -8.68 9.86
C LEU A 74 20.17 -7.77 10.96
N GLY A 75 20.93 -6.76 10.56
CA GLY A 75 21.55 -5.82 11.47
C GLY A 75 22.97 -6.20 11.91
N ASP A 76 23.60 -7.19 11.28
CA ASP A 76 25.03 -7.50 11.49
C ASP A 76 25.93 -6.28 11.19
N SER A 77 25.52 -5.45 10.23
CA SER A 77 26.14 -4.15 9.95
C SER A 77 25.07 -3.07 9.74
N ILE A 78 25.39 -1.82 10.08
CA ILE A 78 24.47 -0.69 9.93
C ILE A 78 25.23 0.61 9.65
N ALA A 79 24.71 1.43 8.74
CA ALA A 79 25.21 2.76 8.43
C ALA A 79 24.05 3.76 8.32
N ILE A 80 24.31 5.02 8.66
CA ILE A 80 23.35 6.11 8.51
C ILE A 80 24.07 7.36 7.98
N ASP A 81 23.47 8.00 6.98
CA ASP A 81 23.86 9.34 6.55
C ASP A 81 22.61 10.13 6.14
N ASN A 82 22.47 11.34 6.68
CA ASN A 82 21.31 12.21 6.46
C ASN A 82 19.95 11.51 6.71
N ASP A 83 19.20 11.28 5.63
CA ASP A 83 17.87 10.69 5.60
C ASP A 83 17.91 9.21 5.19
N THR A 84 19.08 8.56 5.15
CA THR A 84 19.24 7.21 4.61
C THR A 84 19.93 6.29 5.61
N ILE A 85 19.40 5.07 5.79
CA ILE A 85 19.98 3.99 6.61
C ILE A 85 20.21 2.79 5.69
N ALA A 86 21.35 2.11 5.83
CA ALA A 86 21.64 0.83 5.20
C ALA A 86 21.91 -0.22 6.27
N ILE A 87 21.34 -1.42 6.11
CA ILE A 87 21.37 -2.51 7.10
C ILE A 87 21.77 -3.80 6.40
N GLY A 88 22.88 -4.40 6.83
CA GLY A 88 23.35 -5.67 6.29
C GLY A 88 22.67 -6.88 6.92
N ALA A 89 22.40 -7.89 6.09
CA ALA A 89 21.86 -9.20 6.45
C ALA A 89 22.68 -10.30 5.75
N PRO A 90 23.93 -10.56 6.18
CA PRO A 90 24.82 -11.48 5.49
C PRO A 90 24.43 -12.96 5.60
N GLY A 91 23.52 -13.32 6.51
CA GLY A 91 22.99 -14.68 6.66
C GLY A 91 21.89 -15.04 5.66
N ASP A 92 21.33 -14.03 5.01
CA ASP A 92 20.21 -14.16 4.07
C ASP A 92 20.53 -15.10 2.88
N ASP A 93 19.53 -15.85 2.43
CA ASP A 93 19.58 -16.84 1.35
C ASP A 93 20.78 -17.80 1.40
N ALA A 94 20.90 -18.52 2.52
CA ALA A 94 22.01 -19.44 2.78
C ALA A 94 23.39 -18.73 2.74
N ASN A 95 23.45 -17.58 3.42
CA ASN A 95 24.61 -16.71 3.51
C ASN A 95 25.06 -16.10 2.17
N ARG A 96 24.19 -16.01 1.16
CA ARG A 96 24.46 -15.13 -0.01
C ARG A 96 24.56 -13.69 0.45
N GLY A 97 23.63 -13.31 1.32
CA GLY A 97 23.59 -12.03 2.02
C GLY A 97 22.91 -10.92 1.22
N SER A 98 22.37 -9.94 1.95
CA SER A 98 21.61 -8.82 1.41
C SER A 98 21.88 -7.52 2.17
N VAL A 99 21.49 -6.39 1.57
CA VAL A 99 21.46 -5.08 2.26
C VAL A 99 20.10 -4.41 2.05
N TYR A 100 19.50 -3.97 3.15
CA TYR A 100 18.24 -3.24 3.16
C TYR A 100 18.52 -1.74 3.32
N VAL A 101 18.01 -0.93 2.41
CA VAL A 101 18.16 0.52 2.42
C VAL A 101 16.83 1.17 2.75
N TYR A 102 16.85 2.07 3.73
CA TYR A 102 15.68 2.82 4.18
C TYR A 102 15.91 4.31 4.03
N ARG A 103 14.85 5.01 3.68
CA ARG A 103 14.83 6.45 3.57
C ARG A 103 13.80 7.07 4.50
N LYS A 104 14.18 8.18 5.13
CA LYS A 104 13.27 8.99 5.95
C LYS A 104 12.40 9.87 5.07
N VAL A 105 11.09 9.58 5.06
CA VAL A 105 10.06 10.36 4.37
C VAL A 105 9.14 10.97 5.43
N GLY A 106 9.26 12.28 5.62
CA GLY A 106 8.58 12.96 6.73
C GLY A 106 9.11 12.51 8.09
N ASN A 107 8.25 11.90 8.90
CA ASN A 107 8.60 11.37 10.22
C ASN A 107 8.78 9.84 10.24
N SER A 108 8.63 9.16 9.10
CA SER A 108 8.71 7.71 8.99
C SER A 108 9.92 7.28 8.18
N TRP A 109 10.47 6.12 8.51
CA TRP A 109 11.41 5.41 7.65
C TRP A 109 10.61 4.51 6.71
N VAL A 110 11.02 4.43 5.46
CA VAL A 110 10.40 3.59 4.42
C VAL A 110 11.51 2.85 3.73
N GLU A 111 11.33 1.55 3.46
CA GLU A 111 12.31 0.81 2.65
C GLU A 111 12.36 1.42 1.25
N GLU A 112 13.57 1.79 0.82
CA GLU A 112 13.87 2.31 -0.50
C GLU A 112 14.35 1.18 -1.44
N ALA A 113 15.09 0.18 -0.93
CA ALA A 113 15.55 -0.98 -1.72
C ALA A 113 16.05 -2.16 -0.86
N LYS A 114 15.94 -3.40 -1.39
CA LYS A 114 16.78 -4.56 -1.04
C LYS A 114 17.86 -4.73 -2.12
N LEU A 115 19.12 -4.83 -1.73
CA LEU A 115 20.28 -4.95 -2.61
C LEU A 115 20.94 -6.32 -2.47
N ILE A 116 21.37 -6.88 -3.59
CA ILE A 116 22.10 -8.15 -3.71
C ILE A 116 23.26 -7.98 -4.71
N ALA A 117 24.24 -8.90 -4.69
CA ALA A 117 25.28 -8.97 -5.71
C ALA A 117 24.75 -9.66 -6.99
N GLU A 118 24.29 -8.88 -7.98
CA GLU A 118 23.66 -9.44 -9.19
C GLU A 118 24.60 -10.27 -10.07
N ASP A 119 25.90 -9.97 -10.07
CA ASP A 119 26.92 -10.67 -10.87
C ASP A 119 27.55 -11.87 -10.16
N ASP A 120 27.28 -12.07 -8.87
CA ASP A 120 27.85 -13.11 -8.01
C ASP A 120 26.81 -13.65 -7.03
N THR A 121 26.15 -14.76 -7.42
CA THR A 121 25.01 -15.35 -6.68
C THR A 121 25.39 -16.59 -5.88
N GLU A 122 26.67 -16.74 -5.55
CA GLU A 122 27.20 -17.90 -4.84
C GLU A 122 26.78 -17.91 -3.36
N VAL A 123 26.47 -19.10 -2.85
CA VAL A 123 26.11 -19.27 -1.44
C VAL A 123 27.34 -19.07 -0.55
N ASN A 124 27.16 -18.41 0.59
CA ASN A 124 28.22 -18.04 1.55
C ASN A 124 29.14 -16.88 1.15
N ASP A 125 28.74 -16.05 0.20
CA ASP A 125 29.46 -14.81 -0.13
C ASP A 125 29.38 -13.76 0.99
N MET A 126 28.36 -13.83 1.84
CA MET A 126 28.12 -12.92 2.98
C MET A 126 28.02 -11.45 2.57
N PHE A 127 27.32 -11.16 1.47
CA PHE A 127 27.04 -9.79 1.06
C PHE A 127 26.29 -9.02 2.16
N GLY A 128 26.69 -7.78 2.43
CA GLY A 128 26.17 -7.02 3.57
C GLY A 128 26.89 -7.27 4.89
N ASN A 129 28.02 -8.02 4.90
CA ASN A 129 28.83 -8.21 6.10
C ASN A 129 29.34 -6.88 6.70
N SER A 130 29.64 -5.90 5.85
CA SER A 130 29.94 -4.53 6.26
C SER A 130 29.32 -3.53 5.27
N VAL A 131 28.86 -2.38 5.77
CA VAL A 131 28.23 -1.33 4.96
C VAL A 131 28.69 0.06 5.40
N SER A 132 28.78 1.01 4.46
CA SER A 132 29.04 2.42 4.75
C SER A 132 28.39 3.34 3.71
N LEU A 133 27.86 4.48 4.16
CA LEU A 133 27.16 5.46 3.33
C LEU A 133 27.94 6.78 3.25
N SER A 134 27.88 7.42 2.09
CA SER A 134 28.30 8.82 1.88
C SER A 134 27.39 9.45 0.82
N GLY A 135 26.39 10.20 1.25
CA GLY A 135 25.36 10.79 0.41
C GLY A 135 24.60 9.74 -0.39
N ASP A 136 24.68 9.83 -1.72
CA ASP A 136 24.03 8.91 -2.66
C ASP A 136 24.89 7.68 -3.00
N THR A 137 25.98 7.42 -2.28
CA THR A 137 26.87 6.27 -2.53
C THR A 137 26.93 5.34 -1.33
N LEU A 138 26.70 4.05 -1.56
CA LEU A 138 26.77 2.97 -0.59
C LEU A 138 27.89 2.02 -1.01
N ILE A 139 28.76 1.65 -0.08
CA ILE A 139 29.70 0.53 -0.24
C ILE A 139 29.26 -0.65 0.61
N VAL A 140 29.33 -1.85 0.02
CA VAL A 140 28.92 -3.11 0.65
C VAL A 140 30.05 -4.13 0.55
N GLY A 141 30.47 -4.70 1.68
CA GLY A 141 31.48 -5.74 1.76
C GLY A 141 30.92 -7.16 1.59
N THR A 142 31.68 -8.02 0.91
CA THR A 142 31.40 -9.45 0.74
C THR A 142 32.71 -10.25 0.89
N PRO A 143 33.12 -10.57 2.13
CA PRO A 143 34.46 -11.10 2.41
C PRO A 143 34.73 -12.49 1.83
N GLU A 144 33.69 -13.25 1.48
CA GLU A 144 33.83 -14.62 0.99
C GLU A 144 33.50 -14.75 -0.52
N SER A 145 33.13 -13.65 -1.19
CA SER A 145 32.87 -13.62 -2.64
C SER A 145 34.03 -14.20 -3.46
N THR A 146 33.67 -14.94 -4.51
CA THR A 146 34.64 -15.63 -5.35
C THR A 146 35.00 -14.85 -6.61
N VAL A 147 36.31 -14.69 -6.85
CA VAL A 147 36.83 -14.08 -8.07
C VAL A 147 37.53 -15.16 -8.88
N SER A 148 36.99 -15.46 -10.06
CA SER A 148 37.45 -16.58 -10.89
C SER A 148 37.48 -17.93 -10.13
N GLY A 149 36.49 -18.15 -9.25
CA GLY A 149 36.34 -19.37 -8.44
C GLY A 149 37.25 -19.48 -7.22
N ASN A 150 37.89 -18.38 -6.79
CA ASN A 150 38.70 -18.32 -5.57
C ASN A 150 38.05 -17.36 -4.57
N PRO A 151 37.79 -17.76 -3.31
CA PRO A 151 37.22 -16.89 -2.29
C PRO A 151 38.28 -15.91 -1.81
N VAL A 152 38.36 -14.76 -2.46
CA VAL A 152 39.32 -13.69 -2.15
C VAL A 152 38.63 -12.48 -1.50
N GLY A 153 37.30 -12.40 -1.65
CA GLY A 153 36.46 -11.29 -1.18
C GLY A 153 36.35 -10.15 -2.19
N ALA A 154 35.28 -9.36 -2.07
CA ALA A 154 35.02 -8.18 -2.90
C ALA A 154 34.29 -7.08 -2.10
N ALA A 155 34.16 -5.90 -2.69
CA ALA A 155 33.24 -4.86 -2.23
C ALA A 155 32.48 -4.24 -3.40
N TYR A 156 31.18 -4.00 -3.22
CA TYR A 156 30.30 -3.44 -4.25
C TYR A 156 29.97 -1.99 -3.95
N ILE A 157 29.83 -1.18 -5.00
CA ILE A 157 29.44 0.23 -4.93
C ILE A 157 28.08 0.42 -5.58
N PHE A 158 27.10 0.83 -4.78
CA PHE A 158 25.80 1.24 -5.25
C PHE A 158 25.70 2.76 -5.27
N THR A 159 25.15 3.33 -6.35
CA THR A 159 24.86 4.76 -6.44
C THR A 159 23.37 4.98 -6.61
N ARG A 160 22.78 5.86 -5.80
CA ARG A 160 21.38 6.26 -5.90
C ARG A 160 21.15 7.19 -7.09
N THR A 161 20.18 6.87 -7.95
CA THR A 161 19.72 7.72 -9.05
C THR A 161 18.19 7.80 -9.04
N GLY A 162 17.65 8.93 -8.57
CA GLY A 162 16.21 9.04 -8.35
C GLY A 162 15.80 8.23 -7.10
N SER A 163 14.92 7.25 -7.27
CA SER A 163 14.49 6.30 -6.24
C SER A 163 15.16 4.92 -6.34
N GLU A 164 16.08 4.73 -7.29
CA GLU A 164 16.74 3.45 -7.53
C GLU A 164 18.19 3.46 -7.06
N TRP A 165 18.65 2.33 -6.54
CA TRP A 165 20.05 2.05 -6.22
C TRP A 165 20.64 1.14 -7.29
N ILE A 166 21.65 1.63 -8.00
CA ILE A 166 22.27 0.91 -9.12
C ILE A 166 23.63 0.40 -8.69
N ASP A 167 23.93 -0.89 -8.94
CA ASP A 167 25.31 -1.41 -8.84
C ASP A 167 26.18 -0.76 -9.93
N THR A 168 27.18 -0.01 -9.48
CA THR A 168 28.06 0.77 -10.37
C THR A 168 29.48 0.25 -10.42
N ALA A 169 29.91 -0.59 -9.47
CA ALA A 169 31.26 -1.16 -9.47
C ALA A 169 31.40 -2.32 -8.48
N ARG A 170 32.15 -3.33 -8.90
CA ARG A 170 32.74 -4.37 -8.05
C ARG A 170 34.24 -4.14 -7.88
N LEU A 171 34.69 -4.01 -6.65
CA LEU A 171 36.08 -3.72 -6.26
C LEU A 171 36.76 -4.99 -5.74
N VAL A 172 37.97 -5.26 -6.23
CA VAL A 172 38.81 -6.39 -5.84
C VAL A 172 40.26 -5.90 -5.77
N ALA A 173 41.01 -6.34 -4.77
CA ALA A 173 42.44 -6.01 -4.65
C ALA A 173 43.26 -6.54 -5.84
N ASN A 174 44.23 -5.74 -6.31
CA ASN A 174 45.11 -6.11 -7.43
C ASN A 174 45.99 -7.33 -7.13
N ASP A 175 46.33 -7.53 -5.86
CA ASP A 175 47.13 -8.65 -5.37
C ASP A 175 46.30 -9.71 -4.64
N ALA A 176 44.98 -9.71 -4.83
CA ALA A 176 44.03 -10.60 -4.15
C ALA A 176 44.45 -12.08 -4.20
N THR A 177 44.50 -12.70 -3.03
CA THR A 177 44.79 -14.12 -2.82
C THR A 177 43.68 -14.81 -2.03
N VAL A 178 43.63 -16.14 -2.13
CA VAL A 178 42.63 -16.96 -1.44
C VAL A 178 42.67 -16.70 0.06
N SER A 179 41.50 -16.45 0.65
CA SER A 179 41.32 -16.17 2.08
C SER A 179 41.83 -14.81 2.56
N ASP A 180 42.14 -13.85 1.66
CA ASP A 180 42.44 -12.47 2.07
C ASP A 180 41.24 -11.78 2.75
N ARG A 181 40.02 -12.23 2.41
CA ARG A 181 38.76 -11.71 2.95
C ARG A 181 38.60 -10.20 2.72
N PHE A 182 38.91 -9.77 1.50
CA PHE A 182 38.71 -8.38 1.09
C PHE A 182 37.23 -8.01 1.20
N GLY A 183 36.92 -6.85 1.77
CA GLY A 183 35.53 -6.45 2.03
C GLY A 183 35.02 -6.84 3.43
N PHE A 184 35.88 -7.36 4.31
CA PHE A 184 35.50 -7.64 5.70
C PHE A 184 35.06 -6.38 6.47
N ALA A 185 35.71 -5.25 6.18
CA ALA A 185 35.31 -3.94 6.68
C ALA A 185 35.37 -2.93 5.54
N VAL A 186 34.39 -2.03 5.45
CA VAL A 186 34.32 -0.98 4.43
C VAL A 186 33.99 0.35 5.05
N SER A 187 34.56 1.42 4.52
CA SER A 187 34.17 2.80 4.85
C SER A 187 34.38 3.71 3.64
N ILE A 188 33.50 4.70 3.45
CA ILE A 188 33.53 5.61 2.29
C ILE A 188 33.29 7.05 2.73
N ASP A 189 34.08 7.97 2.17
CA ASP A 189 33.90 9.43 2.32
C ASP A 189 34.07 10.08 0.93
N GLY A 190 32.95 10.51 0.35
CA GLY A 190 32.89 11.05 -1.00
C GLY A 190 33.43 10.11 -2.06
N ASP A 191 34.57 10.48 -2.65
CA ASP A 191 35.23 9.77 -3.76
C ASP A 191 36.30 8.78 -3.30
N VAL A 192 36.43 8.52 -1.99
CA VAL A 192 37.46 7.61 -1.44
C VAL A 192 36.81 6.51 -0.62
N ALA A 193 37.15 5.27 -0.94
CA ALA A 193 36.73 4.08 -0.20
C ALA A 193 37.96 3.39 0.41
N ALA A 194 37.84 2.97 1.67
CA ALA A 194 38.83 2.19 2.40
C ALA A 194 38.24 0.80 2.70
N ILE A 195 38.95 -0.25 2.29
CA ILE A 195 38.44 -1.63 2.34
C ILE A 195 39.44 -2.55 3.03
N GLY A 196 39.03 -3.20 4.11
CA GLY A 196 39.82 -4.13 4.89
C GLY A 196 39.89 -5.52 4.26
N ALA A 197 41.07 -6.12 4.33
CA ALA A 197 41.36 -7.51 4.00
C ALA A 197 42.07 -8.17 5.19
N ILE A 198 41.28 -8.58 6.17
CA ILE A 198 41.78 -9.06 7.48
C ILE A 198 42.63 -10.33 7.36
N GLY A 199 42.44 -11.13 6.30
CA GLY A 199 43.16 -12.38 6.07
C GLY A 199 44.50 -12.21 5.37
N ASP A 200 44.75 -11.06 4.73
CA ASP A 200 45.95 -10.81 3.93
C ASP A 200 47.24 -11.03 4.75
N ALA A 201 48.27 -11.52 4.06
CA ALA A 201 49.58 -11.85 4.62
C ALA A 201 49.51 -12.72 5.91
N GLY A 202 48.58 -13.69 5.94
CA GLY A 202 48.43 -14.64 7.04
C GLY A 202 47.82 -14.02 8.30
N PHE A 203 46.71 -13.29 8.14
CA PHE A 203 46.02 -12.53 9.19
C PHE A 203 46.84 -11.38 9.80
N THR A 204 47.95 -11.00 9.17
CA THR A 204 48.61 -9.72 9.48
C THR A 204 47.65 -8.58 9.14
N GLY A 205 46.98 -8.71 7.99
CA GLY A 205 45.90 -7.85 7.53
C GLY A 205 46.39 -6.62 6.77
N SER A 206 45.55 -6.10 5.87
CA SER A 206 45.80 -4.93 5.03
C SER A 206 44.52 -4.12 4.83
N VAL A 207 44.66 -2.84 4.45
CA VAL A 207 43.54 -2.00 3.97
C VAL A 207 43.89 -1.45 2.60
N TYR A 208 42.96 -1.47 1.67
CA TYR A 208 43.14 -0.97 0.31
C TYR A 208 42.32 0.30 0.12
N ILE A 209 42.94 1.33 -0.46
CA ILE A 209 42.28 2.58 -0.78
C ILE A 209 41.91 2.58 -2.25
N PHE A 210 40.64 2.84 -2.54
CA PHE A 210 40.11 3.05 -3.88
C PHE A 210 39.67 4.50 -4.02
N ARG A 211 39.98 5.10 -5.17
CA ARG A 211 39.55 6.45 -5.51
C ARG A 211 38.69 6.48 -6.76
N ARG A 212 37.59 7.21 -6.70
CA ARG A 212 36.69 7.45 -7.82
C ARG A 212 37.22 8.55 -8.72
N SER A 213 37.21 8.31 -10.03
CA SER A 213 37.48 9.31 -11.07
C SER A 213 36.42 9.20 -12.17
N GLY A 214 35.44 10.10 -12.14
CA GLY A 214 34.23 9.99 -12.96
C GLY A 214 33.35 8.84 -12.47
N SER A 215 33.09 7.85 -13.32
CA SER A 215 32.35 6.62 -12.96
C SER A 215 33.25 5.45 -12.56
N ASN A 216 34.57 5.60 -12.67
CA ASN A 216 35.51 4.49 -12.46
C ASN A 216 36.14 4.57 -11.09
N TRP A 217 36.23 3.43 -10.42
CA TRP A 217 37.02 3.23 -9.21
C TRP A 217 38.33 2.53 -9.55
N ALA A 218 39.43 2.99 -8.96
CA ALA A 218 40.74 2.36 -9.11
C ALA A 218 41.43 2.28 -7.75
N GLU A 219 42.13 1.17 -7.53
CA GLU A 219 43.01 1.01 -6.37
C GLU A 219 44.12 2.07 -6.44
N GLU A 220 44.18 2.92 -5.42
CA GLU A 220 45.14 3.99 -5.26
C GLU A 220 46.33 3.56 -4.40
N ASP A 221 46.08 2.86 -3.28
CA ASP A 221 47.12 2.49 -2.32
C ASP A 221 46.77 1.23 -1.51
N LYS A 222 47.79 0.62 -0.90
CA LYS A 222 47.66 -0.50 0.05
C LYS A 222 48.34 -0.11 1.37
N LEU A 223 47.53 0.05 2.40
CA LEU A 223 47.94 0.41 3.75
C LEU A 223 48.33 -0.84 4.55
N THR A 224 49.45 -0.75 5.26
CA THR A 224 49.94 -1.77 6.19
C THR A 224 50.48 -1.09 7.45
N ALA A 225 50.28 -1.69 8.62
CA ALA A 225 50.86 -1.21 9.87
C ALA A 225 52.39 -1.19 9.82
N SER A 226 53.01 -0.10 10.27
CA SER A 226 54.48 0.06 10.27
C SER A 226 55.20 -0.91 11.23
N ASP A 227 54.48 -1.44 12.21
CA ASP A 227 54.93 -2.40 13.22
C ASP A 227 54.23 -3.77 13.10
N ALA A 228 53.65 -4.06 11.93
CA ALA A 228 52.88 -5.28 11.66
C ALA A 228 53.51 -6.56 12.22
N ALA A 229 52.79 -7.20 13.14
CA ALA A 229 53.09 -8.53 13.64
C ALA A 229 52.13 -9.57 13.05
N SER A 230 52.54 -10.84 13.01
CA SER A 230 51.70 -11.93 12.54
C SER A 230 50.38 -12.00 13.32
N SER A 231 49.26 -12.14 12.61
CA SER A 231 47.93 -12.28 13.22
C SER A 231 47.40 -11.04 13.97
N SER A 232 47.95 -9.84 13.69
CA SER A 232 47.49 -8.58 14.30
C SER A 232 46.08 -8.15 13.87
N ARG A 233 45.54 -8.71 12.78
CA ARG A 233 44.23 -8.37 12.21
C ARG A 233 44.07 -6.91 11.80
N PHE A 234 45.11 -6.31 11.22
CA PHE A 234 45.01 -4.95 10.69
C PHE A 234 43.94 -4.89 9.59
N GLY A 235 43.01 -3.94 9.68
CA GLY A 235 41.87 -3.86 8.75
C GLY A 235 40.65 -4.67 9.18
N GLU A 236 40.59 -5.15 10.43
CA GLU A 236 39.38 -5.73 11.02
C GLU A 236 38.26 -4.71 11.14
N THR A 237 38.60 -3.44 11.38
CA THR A 237 37.68 -2.31 11.31
C THR A 237 38.36 -1.12 10.62
N VAL A 238 37.57 -0.33 9.91
CA VAL A 238 38.05 0.86 9.18
C VAL A 238 37.00 1.96 9.24
N ALA A 239 37.45 3.21 9.40
CA ALA A 239 36.60 4.38 9.29
C ALA A 239 37.35 5.49 8.54
N ILE A 240 36.70 6.16 7.60
CA ILE A 240 37.24 7.31 6.87
C ILE A 240 36.33 8.53 7.05
N ASP A 241 36.94 9.67 7.35
CA ASP A 241 36.26 10.97 7.34
C ASP A 241 37.29 12.10 7.19
N ASN A 242 36.96 13.12 6.39
CA ASN A 242 37.74 14.34 6.23
C ASN A 242 39.23 14.08 5.91
N GLY A 243 39.49 13.06 5.08
CA GLY A 243 40.83 12.70 4.61
C GLY A 243 41.70 11.95 5.63
N TYR A 244 41.13 11.47 6.73
CA TYR A 244 41.78 10.55 7.67
C TYR A 244 41.17 9.16 7.56
N VAL A 245 42.02 8.14 7.40
CA VAL A 245 41.63 6.73 7.51
C VAL A 245 42.13 6.20 8.84
N VAL A 246 41.22 5.65 9.65
CA VAL A 246 41.53 5.02 10.93
C VAL A 246 41.32 3.52 10.79
N VAL A 247 42.34 2.74 11.11
CA VAL A 247 42.33 1.28 10.95
C VAL A 247 42.54 0.61 12.31
N GLY A 248 41.62 -0.29 12.68
CA GLY A 248 41.74 -1.12 13.88
C GLY A 248 42.57 -2.38 13.65
N ALA A 249 43.29 -2.80 14.69
CA ALA A 249 44.01 -4.08 14.76
C ALA A 249 43.89 -4.62 16.19
N SER A 250 42.77 -5.29 16.51
CA SER A 250 42.44 -5.64 17.90
C SER A 250 43.46 -6.59 18.53
N ARG A 251 44.17 -7.39 17.73
CA ARG A 251 45.15 -8.38 18.18
C ARG A 251 46.60 -7.92 18.07
N ALA A 252 46.83 -6.65 17.76
CA ALA A 252 48.17 -6.10 17.73
C ALA A 252 48.83 -6.20 19.13
N SER A 253 49.97 -6.88 19.20
CA SER A 253 50.78 -6.91 20.41
C SER A 253 51.67 -5.67 20.44
N ASN A 254 51.67 -4.95 21.57
CA ASN A 254 52.37 -3.67 21.68
C ASN A 254 53.04 -3.52 23.05
N ALA A 255 53.42 -2.29 23.40
CA ALA A 255 54.12 -2.01 24.65
C ALA A 255 53.30 -2.32 25.91
N ASN A 256 51.98 -2.44 25.80
CA ASN A 256 51.06 -2.71 26.89
C ASN A 256 50.81 -4.21 27.14
N GLY A 257 51.08 -5.08 26.16
CA GLY A 257 50.87 -6.53 26.33
C GLY A 257 50.67 -7.28 25.00
N SER A 258 50.51 -8.59 25.10
CA SER A 258 49.98 -9.45 24.02
C SER A 258 48.56 -9.03 23.71
N GLU A 259 48.18 -8.95 22.42
CA GLU A 259 46.79 -8.71 22.00
C GLU A 259 46.10 -7.51 22.71
N ALA A 260 46.90 -6.54 23.18
CA ALA A 260 46.40 -5.32 23.81
C ALA A 260 45.66 -4.43 22.81
N GLY A 261 45.96 -4.60 21.52
CA GLY A 261 45.30 -3.95 20.40
C GLY A 261 45.84 -2.55 20.10
N ALA A 262 45.69 -2.12 18.85
CA ALA A 262 46.12 -0.81 18.37
C ALA A 262 45.15 -0.26 17.31
N ALA A 263 45.16 1.06 17.12
CA ALA A 263 44.53 1.71 15.97
C ALA A 263 45.55 2.61 15.26
N TYR A 264 45.45 2.72 13.94
CA TYR A 264 46.42 3.39 13.10
C TYR A 264 45.72 4.48 12.31
N VAL A 265 46.29 5.68 12.31
CA VAL A 265 45.76 6.82 11.56
C VAL A 265 46.63 7.07 10.35
N PHE A 266 46.00 7.16 9.18
CA PHE A 266 46.62 7.50 7.92
C PHE A 266 46.02 8.80 7.37
N SER A 267 46.84 9.58 6.67
CA SER A 267 46.37 10.72 5.86
C SER A 267 47.08 10.76 4.51
N ASP A 268 46.42 11.38 3.54
CA ASP A 268 46.97 11.62 2.21
C ASP A 268 47.74 12.95 2.17
N ASP A 269 49.05 12.89 1.95
CA ASP A 269 49.92 14.07 1.84
C ASP A 269 50.03 14.63 0.42
N GLY A 270 49.26 14.08 -0.52
CA GLY A 270 49.28 14.39 -1.94
C GLY A 270 50.33 13.59 -2.74
N THR A 271 51.08 12.70 -2.09
CA THR A 271 51.97 11.72 -2.75
C THR A 271 51.57 10.26 -2.55
N GLY A 272 50.51 10.03 -1.76
CA GLY A 272 50.03 8.72 -1.34
C GLY A 272 49.59 8.77 0.13
N TRP A 273 49.10 7.65 0.65
CA TRP A 273 48.66 7.55 2.03
C TRP A 273 49.84 7.19 2.94
N ALA A 274 50.02 7.95 4.02
CA ALA A 274 51.08 7.73 5.00
C ALA A 274 50.51 7.50 6.40
N GLU A 275 51.12 6.60 7.16
CA GLU A 275 50.80 6.39 8.57
C GLU A 275 51.25 7.62 9.38
N ASP A 276 50.30 8.38 9.90
CA ASP A 276 50.54 9.56 10.74
C ASP A 276 50.87 9.16 12.17
N GLN A 277 50.12 8.20 12.72
CA GLN A 277 50.18 7.88 14.14
C GLN A 277 49.62 6.49 14.47
N ILE A 278 50.28 5.81 15.42
CA ILE A 278 49.74 4.64 16.13
C ILE A 278 49.09 5.12 17.43
N LEU A 279 47.83 4.76 17.64
CA LEU A 279 47.04 5.04 18.83
C LEU A 279 46.97 3.79 19.71
N LEU A 280 47.27 3.98 20.99
CA LEU A 280 47.24 2.94 22.03
C LEU A 280 46.38 3.45 23.20
N ALA A 281 45.65 2.55 23.85
CA ALA A 281 44.96 2.86 25.11
C ALA A 281 45.97 3.27 26.20
N SER A 282 45.66 4.35 26.94
CA SER A 282 46.52 4.85 28.02
C SER A 282 46.66 3.89 29.20
N ASP A 283 45.66 3.03 29.39
CA ASP A 283 45.54 2.04 30.45
C ASP A 283 45.40 0.61 29.90
N GLY A 284 45.73 0.39 28.61
CA GLY A 284 45.58 -0.91 27.98
C GLY A 284 46.37 -2.02 28.69
N GLY A 285 45.76 -3.18 28.79
CA GLY A 285 46.28 -4.45 29.31
C GLY A 285 46.42 -5.52 28.22
N GLU A 286 46.83 -6.72 28.64
CA GLU A 286 46.88 -7.90 27.78
C GLU A 286 45.45 -8.37 27.44
N ASP A 287 45.21 -8.75 26.19
CA ASP A 287 43.91 -9.24 25.68
C ASP A 287 42.73 -8.23 25.66
N ASP A 288 42.95 -6.95 25.97
CA ASP A 288 41.90 -5.90 26.01
C ASP A 288 41.21 -5.62 24.66
N ASN A 289 41.81 -6.06 23.54
CA ASN A 289 41.28 -5.93 22.18
C ASN A 289 40.99 -4.48 21.72
N PHE A 290 41.86 -3.51 22.09
CA PHE A 290 41.73 -2.13 21.62
C PHE A 290 41.80 -2.03 20.08
N GLY A 291 40.86 -1.33 19.46
CA GLY A 291 40.74 -1.28 18.00
C GLY A 291 39.76 -2.29 17.42
N GLY A 292 39.02 -3.02 18.26
CA GLY A 292 37.93 -3.91 17.82
C GLY A 292 36.74 -3.17 17.20
N SER A 293 36.60 -1.86 17.44
CA SER A 293 35.66 -0.97 16.74
C SER A 293 36.26 0.43 16.64
N VAL A 294 36.06 1.13 15.52
CA VAL A 294 36.59 2.49 15.29
C VAL A 294 35.55 3.36 14.60
N ALA A 295 35.48 4.63 14.99
CA ALA A 295 34.70 5.66 14.32
C ALA A 295 35.48 6.98 14.32
N VAL A 296 35.37 7.75 13.23
CA VAL A 296 36.00 9.07 13.09
C VAL A 296 34.97 10.06 12.55
N HIS A 297 34.94 11.24 13.14
CA HIS A 297 34.20 12.38 12.62
C HIS A 297 34.92 13.68 12.94
N SER A 298 35.25 14.43 11.91
CA SER A 298 36.01 15.67 11.93
C SER A 298 37.32 15.55 12.73
N ASP A 299 37.33 16.06 13.96
CA ASP A 299 38.51 16.13 14.83
C ASP A 299 38.48 15.11 15.97
N THR A 300 37.55 14.15 15.94
CA THR A 300 37.28 13.22 17.03
C THR A 300 37.27 11.78 16.52
N ILE A 301 38.03 10.91 17.20
CA ILE A 301 38.07 9.45 16.97
C ILE A 301 37.55 8.78 18.24
N VAL A 302 36.71 7.75 18.09
CA VAL A 302 36.29 6.85 19.17
C VAL A 302 36.71 5.44 18.83
N ILE A 303 37.36 4.75 19.78
CA ILE A 303 37.88 3.39 19.59
C ILE A 303 37.39 2.49 20.72
N GLY A 304 36.76 1.37 20.40
CA GLY A 304 36.33 0.37 21.38
C GLY A 304 37.43 -0.62 21.76
N ALA A 305 37.33 -1.13 22.99
CA ALA A 305 38.13 -2.22 23.54
C ALA A 305 37.21 -3.12 24.38
N THR A 306 36.82 -4.28 23.85
CA THR A 306 35.69 -5.07 24.38
C THR A 306 36.01 -5.84 25.64
N ASP A 307 37.28 -6.14 25.91
CA ASP A 307 37.68 -7.08 26.95
C ASP A 307 38.56 -6.42 28.02
N VAL A 308 38.42 -5.11 28.18
CA VAL A 308 39.03 -4.36 29.30
C VAL A 308 38.55 -4.93 30.63
N ASP A 309 39.49 -5.14 31.56
CA ASP A 309 39.32 -5.85 32.84
C ASP A 309 39.55 -4.95 34.09
N ASP A 310 39.38 -3.63 33.98
CA ASP A 310 39.81 -2.69 35.02
C ASP A 310 38.99 -2.77 36.32
N THR A 311 37.65 -2.80 36.23
CA THR A 311 36.76 -2.83 37.41
C THR A 311 35.95 -4.12 37.55
N ALA A 312 35.68 -4.80 36.44
CA ALA A 312 35.07 -6.11 36.30
C ALA A 312 35.61 -6.80 35.04
N ASN A 313 35.56 -8.13 35.00
CA ASN A 313 36.10 -8.90 33.89
C ASN A 313 35.31 -8.63 32.60
N ASN A 314 35.98 -8.33 31.48
CA ASN A 314 35.43 -8.02 30.17
C ASN A 314 34.29 -6.99 30.23
N GLU A 315 34.43 -5.99 31.11
CA GLU A 315 33.45 -4.90 31.20
C GLU A 315 33.47 -4.04 29.93
N GLY A 316 34.66 -3.92 29.33
CA GLY A 316 34.90 -3.14 28.12
C GLY A 316 34.98 -1.62 28.34
N ALA A 317 35.56 -0.91 27.37
CA ALA A 317 35.71 0.54 27.37
C ALA A 317 35.69 1.11 25.94
N ALA A 318 35.45 2.42 25.81
CA ALA A 318 35.70 3.14 24.57
C ALA A 318 36.56 4.39 24.83
N TYR A 319 37.45 4.71 23.90
CA TYR A 319 38.49 5.72 24.08
C TYR A 319 38.30 6.84 23.08
N VAL A 320 38.27 8.08 23.57
CA VAL A 320 38.10 9.26 22.70
C VAL A 320 39.46 9.90 22.46
N PHE A 321 39.84 10.07 21.19
CA PHE A 321 41.00 10.83 20.76
C PHE A 321 40.54 12.09 20.03
N THR A 322 41.26 13.20 20.24
CA THR A 322 41.00 14.46 19.54
C THR A 322 42.23 15.00 18.85
N LEU A 323 42.04 15.57 17.66
CA LEU A 323 43.11 16.16 16.87
C LEU A 323 43.46 17.55 17.42
N SER A 324 44.66 17.68 17.97
CA SER A 324 45.16 18.98 18.47
C SER A 324 46.54 19.28 17.90
N ARG A 325 46.61 20.31 17.04
CA ARG A 325 47.85 20.77 16.37
C ARG A 325 48.53 19.69 15.52
N GLY A 326 47.74 18.90 14.79
CA GLY A 326 48.25 17.84 13.90
C GLY A 326 48.70 16.57 14.63
N THR A 327 48.22 16.34 15.85
CA THR A 327 48.50 15.11 16.61
C THR A 327 47.25 14.67 17.34
N TRP A 328 46.92 13.39 17.24
CA TRP A 328 45.81 12.78 17.94
C TRP A 328 46.20 12.49 19.38
N ARG A 329 45.36 12.91 20.33
CA ARG A 329 45.61 12.69 21.77
C ARG A 329 44.36 12.15 22.41
N GLN A 330 44.53 11.13 23.25
CA GLN A 330 43.44 10.63 24.07
C GLN A 330 42.93 11.76 24.98
N GLN A 331 41.66 12.08 24.82
CA GLN A 331 40.94 13.10 25.57
C GLN A 331 40.23 12.49 26.78
N ASP A 332 39.59 11.33 26.60
CA ASP A 332 38.74 10.72 27.63
C ASP A 332 38.62 9.20 27.45
N ILE A 333 38.09 8.52 28.47
CA ILE A 333 37.73 7.10 28.44
C ILE A 333 36.25 7.00 28.82
N LEU A 334 35.44 6.53 27.89
CA LEU A 334 34.02 6.29 28.07
C LEU A 334 33.84 4.92 28.75
N ARG A 335 33.08 4.92 29.84
CA ARG A 335 32.75 3.72 30.62
C ARG A 335 31.28 3.76 31.00
N SER A 336 30.66 2.59 31.09
CA SER A 336 29.32 2.45 31.66
C SER A 336 29.31 2.90 33.13
N THR A 337 28.26 3.63 33.54
CA THR A 337 28.06 3.96 34.96
C THR A 337 27.66 2.75 35.83
N THR A 338 27.33 1.62 35.19
CA THR A 338 26.92 0.35 35.82
C THR A 338 27.68 -0.81 35.17
N PRO A 339 29.00 -0.92 35.36
CA PRO A 339 29.79 -1.97 34.71
C PRO A 339 29.51 -3.33 35.35
N ASN A 340 29.09 -4.31 34.54
CA ASN A 340 29.04 -5.72 34.93
C ASN A 340 30.07 -6.54 34.13
N ALA A 341 30.35 -7.74 34.63
CA ALA A 341 31.32 -8.61 34.01
C ALA A 341 30.77 -9.23 32.72
N ASN A 342 31.54 -9.15 31.63
CA ASN A 342 31.23 -9.63 30.28
C ASN A 342 30.17 -8.82 29.51
N ASP A 343 29.87 -7.59 29.94
CA ASP A 343 29.00 -6.68 29.16
C ASP A 343 29.60 -6.31 27.81
N ARG A 344 30.95 -6.32 27.71
CA ARG A 344 31.73 -6.02 26.51
C ARG A 344 31.39 -4.67 25.89
N PHE A 345 31.33 -3.65 26.73
CA PHE A 345 31.14 -2.27 26.30
C PHE A 345 32.22 -1.85 25.30
N GLY A 346 31.86 -1.14 24.23
CA GLY A 346 32.78 -0.83 23.13
C GLY A 346 32.74 -1.83 21.99
N SER A 347 31.75 -2.75 21.96
CA SER A 347 31.57 -3.70 20.86
C SER A 347 31.30 -3.04 19.51
N ALA A 348 30.67 -1.87 19.54
CA ALA A 348 30.51 -0.98 18.40
C ALA A 348 30.54 0.47 18.87
N VAL A 349 31.05 1.38 18.03
CA VAL A 349 31.16 2.81 18.36
C VAL A 349 30.75 3.66 17.17
N ALA A 350 30.12 4.81 17.44
CA ALA A 350 29.82 5.84 16.45
C ALA A 350 30.02 7.24 17.06
N VAL A 351 30.38 8.23 16.24
CA VAL A 351 30.62 9.60 16.69
C VAL A 351 30.13 10.61 15.66
N ASP A 352 29.46 11.66 16.13
CA ASP A 352 29.08 12.82 15.33
C ASP A 352 29.19 14.09 16.19
N GLY A 353 30.14 14.95 15.81
CA GLY A 353 30.47 16.18 16.52
C GLY A 353 30.79 16.00 18.02
N ASN A 354 29.81 16.30 18.87
CA ASN A 354 29.92 16.23 20.33
C ASN A 354 29.15 15.05 20.94
N ARG A 355 28.69 14.10 20.13
CA ARG A 355 27.96 12.93 20.59
C ARG A 355 28.69 11.66 20.19
N ALA A 356 28.68 10.68 21.06
CA ALA A 356 29.22 9.36 20.83
C ALA A 356 28.22 8.32 21.31
N VAL A 357 28.10 7.24 20.55
CA VAL A 357 27.25 6.09 20.88
C VAL A 357 28.15 4.89 21.02
N VAL A 358 27.91 4.10 22.07
CA VAL A 358 28.68 2.89 22.34
C VAL A 358 27.74 1.72 22.57
N GLY A 359 27.93 0.66 21.80
CA GLY A 359 27.24 -0.61 21.95
C GLY A 359 27.91 -1.51 22.99
N SER A 360 27.10 -2.33 23.64
CA SER A 360 27.51 -3.34 24.60
C SER A 360 26.68 -4.60 24.36
N ARG A 361 27.01 -5.33 23.28
CA ARG A 361 26.21 -6.46 22.80
C ARG A 361 26.03 -7.62 23.78
N SER A 362 26.78 -7.65 24.88
CA SER A 362 26.77 -8.75 25.86
C SER A 362 26.19 -8.35 27.21
N ASP A 363 25.73 -7.11 27.34
CA ASP A 363 25.06 -6.58 28.54
C ASP A 363 23.88 -7.48 28.94
N ASP A 364 23.81 -7.86 30.21
CA ASP A 364 22.91 -8.91 30.70
C ASP A 364 21.77 -8.42 31.60
N ASP A 365 21.52 -7.10 31.64
CA ASP A 365 20.51 -6.48 32.50
C ASP A 365 19.07 -6.98 32.23
N LEU A 366 18.76 -7.40 31.00
CA LEU A 366 17.46 -7.94 30.58
C LEU A 366 17.49 -9.46 30.27
N GLY A 367 18.57 -10.13 30.66
CA GLY A 367 18.82 -11.55 30.37
C GLY A 367 20.20 -11.75 29.76
N ASN A 368 20.73 -12.98 29.81
CA ASN A 368 22.09 -13.27 29.31
C ASN A 368 22.24 -12.79 27.86
N PHE A 369 23.27 -11.98 27.59
CA PHE A 369 23.58 -11.44 26.27
C PHE A 369 22.42 -10.65 25.62
N SER A 370 21.62 -9.95 26.43
CA SER A 370 20.51 -9.12 25.92
C SER A 370 20.98 -7.92 25.11
N GLY A 371 22.07 -7.28 25.55
CA GLY A 371 22.69 -6.15 24.89
C GLY A 371 22.12 -4.78 25.28
N SER A 372 22.93 -3.73 25.10
CA SER A 372 22.64 -2.35 25.47
C SER A 372 23.32 -1.32 24.55
N VAL A 373 22.74 -0.13 24.46
CA VAL A 373 23.35 1.04 23.81
C VAL A 373 23.43 2.21 24.78
N TYR A 374 24.55 2.94 24.73
CA TYR A 374 24.88 4.05 25.61
C TYR A 374 25.16 5.32 24.81
N GLU A 375 24.59 6.45 25.22
CA GLU A 375 24.88 7.76 24.63
C GLU A 375 25.76 8.59 25.56
N PHE A 376 26.77 9.24 24.97
CA PHE A 376 27.65 10.19 25.62
C PHE A 376 27.63 11.53 24.90
N THR A 377 27.53 12.61 25.67
CA THR A 377 27.67 13.98 25.16
C THR A 377 28.93 14.64 25.71
N ARG A 378 29.69 15.32 24.83
CA ARG A 378 30.85 16.14 25.17
C ARG A 378 30.44 17.56 25.56
N THR A 379 30.81 17.97 26.78
CA THR A 379 30.75 19.38 27.21
C THR A 379 32.15 19.88 27.54
N GLY A 380 32.70 20.75 26.69
CA GLY A 380 34.09 21.18 26.81
C GLY A 380 35.04 20.04 26.44
N SER A 381 35.81 19.53 27.41
CA SER A 381 36.73 18.40 27.22
C SER A 381 36.31 17.13 27.94
N THR A 382 35.09 17.09 28.47
CA THR A 382 34.59 15.97 29.29
C THR A 382 33.41 15.33 28.58
N TRP A 383 33.45 14.01 28.48
CA TRP A 383 32.35 13.20 28.01
C TRP A 383 31.55 12.66 29.19
N THR A 384 30.23 12.70 29.08
CA THR A 384 29.34 12.21 30.14
C THR A 384 28.24 11.36 29.54
N GLN A 385 28.05 10.15 30.07
CA GLN A 385 26.91 9.29 29.72
C GLN A 385 25.61 10.06 30.01
N GLN A 386 24.76 10.27 29.00
CA GLN A 386 23.43 10.85 29.22
C GLN A 386 22.36 9.78 29.36
N ASP A 387 22.50 8.67 28.64
CA ASP A 387 21.48 7.65 28.55
C ASP A 387 22.05 6.23 28.43
N LYS A 388 21.26 5.25 28.85
CA LYS A 388 21.43 3.80 28.59
C LYS A 388 20.06 3.29 28.20
N PHE A 389 19.94 2.67 27.03
CA PHE A 389 18.67 2.18 26.54
C PHE A 389 18.79 0.86 25.80
N HIS A 390 17.63 0.21 25.65
CA HIS A 390 17.43 -1.05 24.95
C HIS A 390 16.31 -0.86 23.92
N ALA A 391 16.21 -1.76 22.95
CA ALA A 391 14.98 -1.90 22.18
C ALA A 391 13.85 -2.46 23.07
N VAL A 392 12.59 -2.12 22.78
CA VAL A 392 11.47 -2.49 23.67
C VAL A 392 11.26 -4.00 23.79
N ASP A 393 11.65 -4.75 22.77
CA ASP A 393 11.57 -6.20 22.64
C ASP A 393 12.89 -6.93 22.96
N THR A 394 13.88 -6.23 23.53
CA THR A 394 15.19 -6.84 23.85
C THR A 394 15.03 -8.02 24.82
N GLY A 395 15.31 -9.23 24.34
CA GLY A 395 15.29 -10.48 25.08
C GLY A 395 16.69 -11.04 25.36
N SER A 396 16.74 -12.21 26.04
CA SER A 396 18.02 -12.90 26.30
C SER A 396 18.57 -13.51 25.02
N GLY A 397 19.79 -13.14 24.65
CA GLY A 397 20.49 -13.68 23.48
C GLY A 397 20.44 -12.78 22.25
N ASP A 398 19.66 -11.71 22.27
CA ASP A 398 19.44 -10.80 21.13
C ASP A 398 20.68 -10.01 20.71
N GLY A 399 21.51 -9.65 21.69
CA GLY A 399 22.74 -8.90 21.49
C GLY A 399 22.54 -7.48 20.99
N PHE A 400 21.56 -6.75 21.51
CA PHE A 400 21.29 -5.35 21.14
C PHE A 400 22.53 -4.45 21.30
N GLY A 401 22.77 -3.57 20.33
CA GLY A 401 23.98 -2.76 20.24
C GLY A 401 25.18 -3.49 19.63
N SER A 402 24.94 -4.54 18.85
CA SER A 402 26.01 -5.24 18.11
C SER A 402 26.63 -4.38 17.01
N ALA A 403 25.82 -3.57 16.33
CA ALA A 403 26.27 -2.48 15.48
C ALA A 403 25.52 -1.18 15.86
N VAL A 404 26.19 -0.03 15.71
CA VAL A 404 25.60 1.29 15.98
C VAL A 404 26.04 2.30 14.93
N ALA A 405 25.15 3.23 14.58
CA ALA A 405 25.45 4.36 13.72
C ALA A 405 24.76 5.63 14.24
N LEU A 406 25.36 6.80 13.99
CA LEU A 406 24.91 8.09 14.52
C LEU A 406 25.02 9.17 13.43
N PHE A 407 23.91 9.87 13.19
CA PHE A 407 23.90 11.07 12.36
C PHE A 407 22.94 12.09 12.97
N GLY A 408 23.47 13.26 13.36
CA GLY A 408 22.70 14.32 14.00
C GLY A 408 21.96 13.82 15.24
N ASP A 409 20.65 13.95 15.23
CA ASP A 409 19.74 13.57 16.32
C ASP A 409 19.15 12.16 16.17
N THR A 410 19.76 11.31 15.34
CA THR A 410 19.29 9.97 15.02
C THR A 410 20.35 8.92 15.34
N ILE A 411 19.98 7.89 16.09
CA ILE A 411 20.80 6.70 16.37
C ILE A 411 20.15 5.51 15.69
N ALA A 412 20.95 4.71 15.00
CA ALA A 412 20.56 3.39 14.54
C ALA A 412 21.36 2.32 15.31
N ALA A 413 20.70 1.24 15.74
CA ALA A 413 21.32 0.16 16.51
C ALA A 413 20.69 -1.19 16.17
N SER A 414 21.42 -2.30 16.36
CA SER A 414 20.97 -3.62 15.93
C SER A 414 21.07 -4.74 16.98
N SER A 415 20.25 -5.77 16.80
CA SER A 415 20.23 -7.05 17.51
C SER A 415 20.21 -8.21 16.50
N PRO A 416 21.35 -8.56 15.89
CA PRO A 416 21.41 -9.57 14.82
C PRO A 416 21.07 -10.99 15.27
N SER A 417 21.06 -11.25 16.58
CA SER A 417 20.67 -12.55 17.15
C SER A 417 19.22 -12.59 17.63
N ASN A 418 18.47 -11.49 17.50
CA ASN A 418 17.06 -11.44 17.88
C ASN A 418 16.28 -12.53 17.15
N ASP A 419 15.46 -13.26 17.89
CA ASP A 419 14.78 -14.46 17.43
C ASP A 419 13.26 -14.28 17.28
N LEU A 420 12.78 -13.03 17.30
CA LEU A 420 11.35 -12.70 17.20
C LEU A 420 10.70 -13.28 15.94
N ARG A 421 11.45 -13.44 14.84
CA ARG A 421 10.99 -13.98 13.55
C ARG A 421 11.60 -15.34 13.21
N GLY A 422 12.14 -16.04 14.21
CA GLY A 422 12.84 -17.32 14.06
C GLY A 422 14.29 -17.26 14.55
N PRO A 423 14.96 -18.40 14.79
CA PRO A 423 16.29 -18.43 15.39
C PRO A 423 17.31 -17.58 14.60
N LEU A 424 17.88 -16.55 15.24
CA LEU A 424 18.87 -15.62 14.65
C LEU A 424 18.35 -14.88 13.40
N SER A 425 17.06 -14.52 13.38
CA SER A 425 16.48 -13.69 12.33
C SER A 425 17.13 -12.30 12.24
N GLY A 426 17.49 -11.72 13.38
CA GLY A 426 18.09 -10.39 13.47
C GLY A 426 17.07 -9.25 13.41
N SER A 427 17.47 -8.06 13.85
CA SER A 427 16.65 -6.86 13.88
C SER A 427 17.49 -5.60 13.99
N ALA A 428 16.95 -4.46 13.58
CA ALA A 428 17.57 -3.15 13.74
C ALA A 428 16.54 -2.10 14.17
N TYR A 429 17.00 -1.00 14.75
CA TYR A 429 16.14 -0.05 15.47
C TYR A 429 16.64 1.37 15.24
N VAL A 430 15.70 2.32 15.19
CA VAL A 430 16.01 3.76 15.10
C VAL A 430 15.50 4.49 16.31
N PHE A 431 16.35 5.34 16.87
CA PHE A 431 16.05 6.22 17.98
C PHE A 431 16.26 7.67 17.58
N GLU A 432 15.36 8.55 18.02
CA GLU A 432 15.50 10.00 17.87
C GLU A 432 15.61 10.71 19.21
N ALA A 433 16.40 11.78 19.25
CA ALA A 433 16.51 12.62 20.43
C ALA A 433 15.14 13.27 20.76
N ARG A 434 14.69 13.11 22.00
CA ARG A 434 13.44 13.69 22.52
C ARG A 434 13.70 14.23 23.92
N PHE A 435 13.32 15.48 24.23
CA PHE A 435 13.64 16.01 25.56
C PHE A 435 12.66 15.50 26.64
N PRO A 436 13.13 14.83 27.71
CA PRO A 436 14.50 14.32 27.95
C PRO A 436 14.71 12.87 27.44
N GLY A 437 15.88 12.58 26.85
CA GLY A 437 16.31 11.23 26.44
C GLY A 437 16.20 10.91 24.94
N TRP A 438 16.09 9.60 24.66
CA TRP A 438 15.90 9.03 23.33
C TRP A 438 14.58 8.25 23.28
N SER A 439 13.96 8.21 22.10
CA SER A 439 12.75 7.41 21.87
C SER A 439 12.93 6.55 20.63
N GLN A 440 12.61 5.26 20.73
CA GLN A 440 12.51 4.39 19.58
C GLN A 440 11.40 4.90 18.66
N VAL A 441 11.74 5.18 17.41
CA VAL A 441 10.81 5.71 16.39
C VAL A 441 10.62 4.74 15.21
N GLY A 442 11.43 3.69 15.14
CA GLY A 442 11.28 2.62 14.15
C GLY A 442 12.00 1.35 14.59
N ARG A 443 11.51 0.22 14.09
CA ARG A 443 12.06 -1.12 14.26
C ARG A 443 12.02 -1.83 12.91
N PHE A 444 13.16 -2.27 12.43
CA PHE A 444 13.38 -3.03 11.21
C PHE A 444 13.50 -4.51 11.55
N LEU A 445 12.56 -5.30 11.03
CA LEU A 445 12.52 -6.76 11.18
C LEU A 445 12.63 -7.39 9.79
N PRO A 446 13.24 -8.59 9.69
CA PRO A 446 13.10 -9.42 8.50
C PRO A 446 11.64 -9.87 8.35
N TYR A 447 11.27 -10.25 7.13
CA TYR A 447 9.94 -10.75 6.82
C TYR A 447 9.61 -12.03 7.62
N ASP A 448 8.36 -12.17 8.07
CA ASP A 448 7.94 -13.10 9.12
C ASP A 448 6.93 -14.16 8.69
N GLY A 449 6.67 -14.34 7.40
CA GLY A 449 5.71 -15.34 6.94
C GLY A 449 6.17 -16.75 7.33
N GLN A 450 5.61 -17.31 8.41
CA GLN A 450 5.87 -18.67 8.85
C GLN A 450 5.06 -19.67 8.00
N GLU A 451 5.43 -20.95 8.08
CA GLU A 451 4.54 -22.04 7.64
C GLU A 451 3.23 -21.93 8.44
N ASP A 452 2.07 -21.84 7.75
CA ASP A 452 0.67 -21.90 8.26
C ASP A 452 -0.12 -20.57 8.46
N ASP A 453 0.35 -19.40 8.03
CA ASP A 453 -0.28 -18.09 8.33
C ASP A 453 -1.66 -17.76 7.69
N LEU A 454 -2.26 -18.64 6.87
CA LEU A 454 -3.61 -18.51 6.25
C LEU A 454 -4.00 -17.10 5.76
N LEU A 455 -3.10 -16.41 5.04
CA LEU A 455 -3.34 -15.04 4.57
C LEU A 455 -4.49 -14.95 3.56
N GLY A 456 -5.36 -13.94 3.70
CA GLY A 456 -6.47 -13.67 2.78
C GLY A 456 -7.85 -14.13 3.28
N ARG A 457 -7.96 -14.46 4.57
CA ARG A 457 -9.21 -14.93 5.21
C ARG A 457 -10.25 -13.83 5.47
N ALA A 458 -9.83 -12.58 5.56
CA ALA A 458 -10.65 -11.37 5.56
C ALA A 458 -9.86 -10.25 4.87
N MET A 459 -10.55 -9.39 4.13
CA MET A 459 -9.95 -8.27 3.40
C MET A 459 -10.93 -7.11 3.34
N ASP A 460 -10.39 -5.89 3.23
CA ASP A 460 -11.18 -4.70 2.90
C ASP A 460 -10.29 -3.60 2.31
N ILE A 461 -10.89 -2.67 1.56
CA ILE A 461 -10.19 -1.61 0.83
C ILE A 461 -10.93 -0.28 0.93
N ASP A 462 -10.19 0.78 1.28
CA ASP A 462 -10.66 2.15 1.13
C ASP A 462 -9.58 3.03 0.48
N GLY A 463 -9.96 3.64 -0.64
CA GLY A 463 -9.07 4.41 -1.50
C GLY A 463 -7.78 3.66 -1.84
N ASP A 464 -6.66 4.20 -1.34
CA ASP A 464 -5.31 3.67 -1.54
C ASP A 464 -4.84 2.76 -0.39
N THR A 465 -5.73 2.28 0.49
CA THR A 465 -5.39 1.39 1.62
C THR A 465 -6.14 0.06 1.50
N LEU A 466 -5.40 -1.04 1.50
CA LEU A 466 -5.90 -2.42 1.46
C LEU A 466 -5.44 -3.13 2.72
N LEU A 467 -6.36 -3.81 3.40
CA LEU A 467 -6.08 -4.61 4.59
C LEU A 467 -6.35 -6.08 4.31
N ILE A 468 -5.47 -6.95 4.79
CA ILE A 468 -5.55 -8.40 4.57
C ILE A 468 -5.21 -9.13 5.86
N SER A 469 -6.10 -9.99 6.34
CA SER A 469 -5.85 -10.76 7.57
C SER A 469 -5.05 -12.04 7.32
N ALA A 470 -4.28 -12.48 8.32
CA ALA A 470 -3.67 -13.79 8.46
C ALA A 470 -4.05 -14.36 9.84
N VAL A 471 -5.08 -15.21 9.90
CA VAL A 471 -5.76 -15.54 11.18
C VAL A 471 -4.97 -16.55 12.05
N ASP A 472 -3.98 -17.24 11.46
CA ASP A 472 -3.18 -18.28 12.12
C ASP A 472 -1.74 -17.81 12.44
N ASP A 473 -1.45 -16.52 12.25
CA ASP A 473 -0.11 -15.91 12.32
C ASP A 473 0.20 -15.22 13.67
N ASP A 474 1.42 -15.48 14.18
CA ASP A 474 2.21 -14.92 15.32
C ASP A 474 1.96 -15.38 16.78
N LEU A 475 3.01 -15.49 17.61
CA LEU A 475 3.00 -15.86 19.06
C LEU A 475 2.35 -17.21 19.48
N GLY A 476 1.63 -17.93 18.60
CA GLY A 476 0.98 -19.23 18.83
C GLY A 476 -0.03 -19.58 17.70
N THR A 477 -0.59 -20.80 17.69
CA THR A 477 -1.65 -21.19 16.72
C THR A 477 -2.92 -20.34 16.93
N ASP A 478 -3.58 -19.89 15.85
CA ASP A 478 -4.85 -19.13 15.86
C ASP A 478 -4.80 -17.77 16.60
N SER A 479 -3.66 -17.10 16.71
CA SER A 479 -3.52 -15.75 17.32
C SER A 479 -4.08 -14.65 16.42
N GLY A 480 -3.56 -14.54 15.19
CA GLY A 480 -4.06 -13.74 14.08
C GLY A 480 -3.46 -12.33 13.96
N SER A 481 -3.29 -11.87 12.73
CA SER A 481 -2.72 -10.57 12.36
C SER A 481 -3.41 -9.94 11.14
N ILE A 482 -3.14 -8.65 10.87
CA ILE A 482 -3.58 -7.92 9.68
C ILE A 482 -2.40 -7.22 9.03
N TYR A 483 -2.29 -7.34 7.72
CA TYR A 483 -1.31 -6.66 6.90
C TYR A 483 -1.97 -5.51 6.15
N GLU A 484 -1.37 -4.34 6.24
CA GLU A 484 -1.75 -3.15 5.50
C GLU A 484 -0.88 -2.97 4.27
N PHE A 485 -1.54 -2.65 3.16
CA PHE A 485 -0.94 -2.28 1.89
C PHE A 485 -1.39 -0.88 1.52
N THR A 486 -0.51 -0.10 0.91
CA THR A 486 -0.82 1.22 0.36
C THR A 486 -0.50 1.28 -1.11
N ARG A 487 -1.40 1.87 -1.89
CA ARG A 487 -1.23 2.08 -3.32
C ARG A 487 -0.24 3.22 -3.58
N THR A 488 0.67 3.00 -4.51
CA THR A 488 1.56 4.03 -5.09
C THR A 488 1.47 3.99 -6.61
N SER A 489 2.19 4.87 -7.31
CA SER A 489 2.26 4.87 -8.78
C SER A 489 2.76 3.54 -9.37
N ASN A 490 3.47 2.74 -8.57
CA ASN A 490 4.12 1.51 -9.02
C ASN A 490 3.40 0.24 -8.53
N GLY A 491 2.24 0.36 -7.88
CA GLY A 491 1.45 -0.78 -7.38
C GLY A 491 1.11 -0.70 -5.89
N TRP A 492 0.72 -1.84 -5.31
CA TRP A 492 0.42 -1.97 -3.88
C TRP A 492 1.66 -2.39 -3.12
N TYR A 493 1.97 -1.67 -2.03
CA TYR A 493 3.15 -1.91 -1.21
C TYR A 493 2.76 -2.20 0.23
N PRO A 494 3.33 -3.22 0.88
CA PRO A 494 3.12 -3.45 2.31
C PRO A 494 3.57 -2.22 3.09
N ARG A 495 2.87 -1.94 4.17
CA ARG A 495 3.05 -0.73 4.96
C ARG A 495 3.15 -1.02 6.44
N GLU A 496 2.20 -1.76 7.00
CA GLU A 496 2.10 -1.99 8.45
C GLU A 496 1.53 -3.39 8.73
N LYS A 497 1.97 -4.07 9.80
CA LYS A 497 1.32 -5.26 10.35
C LYS A 497 0.68 -4.89 11.68
N ILE A 498 -0.61 -5.20 11.85
CA ILE A 498 -1.42 -4.94 13.04
C ILE A 498 -1.71 -6.27 13.71
N TYR A 499 -1.37 -6.40 14.99
CA TYR A 499 -1.58 -7.61 15.79
C TYR A 499 -1.80 -7.25 17.27
N LEU A 500 -2.27 -8.22 18.07
CA LEU A 500 -2.53 -8.01 19.50
C LEU A 500 -1.28 -8.33 20.34
N PHE A 501 -0.64 -7.29 20.89
CA PHE A 501 0.54 -7.43 21.73
C PHE A 501 0.24 -8.27 23.00
N GLY A 502 1.00 -9.37 23.20
CA GLY A 502 0.87 -10.23 24.37
C GLY A 502 -0.20 -11.34 24.26
N SER A 503 -0.75 -11.59 23.07
CA SER A 503 -1.55 -12.79 22.78
C SER A 503 -0.73 -14.06 23.06
N THR A 504 -1.42 -15.12 23.50
CA THR A 504 -0.81 -16.45 23.72
C THR A 504 -1.26 -17.49 22.69
N GLY A 505 -1.92 -17.06 21.61
CA GLY A 505 -2.57 -17.90 20.60
C GLY A 505 -4.03 -18.28 20.96
N GLY A 506 -4.86 -18.48 19.93
CA GLY A 506 -6.24 -19.00 20.04
C GLY A 506 -7.37 -17.97 19.88
N GLU A 507 -7.06 -16.67 19.77
CA GLU A 507 -8.07 -15.60 19.74
C GLU A 507 -8.75 -15.39 18.38
N GLN A 508 -8.12 -15.84 17.29
CA GLN A 508 -8.52 -15.70 15.89
C GLN A 508 -8.71 -14.24 15.47
N PHE A 509 -7.78 -13.36 15.88
CA PHE A 509 -7.79 -11.96 15.48
C PHE A 509 -7.71 -11.83 13.95
N GLY A 510 -8.45 -10.90 13.37
CA GLY A 510 -8.54 -10.76 11.91
C GLY A 510 -9.57 -11.67 11.24
N SER A 511 -10.39 -12.42 12.01
CA SER A 511 -11.46 -13.26 11.44
C SER A 511 -12.51 -12.47 10.64
N ALA A 512 -12.68 -11.19 10.96
CA ALA A 512 -13.48 -10.24 10.22
C ALA A 512 -12.86 -8.85 10.37
N LEU A 513 -12.96 -8.02 9.34
CA LEU A 513 -12.51 -6.64 9.37
C LEU A 513 -13.37 -5.77 8.46
N ASP A 514 -13.43 -4.48 8.76
CA ASP A 514 -14.09 -3.44 7.95
C ASP A 514 -13.39 -2.09 8.18
N LEU A 515 -13.19 -1.33 7.10
CA LEU A 515 -12.37 -0.13 7.02
C LEU A 515 -13.17 1.04 6.44
N GLU A 516 -13.19 2.15 7.17
CA GLU A 516 -13.70 3.42 6.66
C GLU A 516 -12.72 4.56 6.95
N GLY A 517 -12.11 5.09 5.90
CA GLY A 517 -11.10 6.13 5.94
C GLY A 517 -9.95 5.76 6.86
N ASP A 518 -9.92 6.41 8.02
CA ASP A 518 -8.89 6.24 9.04
C ASP A 518 -9.34 5.33 10.20
N THR A 519 -10.46 4.61 10.09
CA THR A 519 -10.96 3.75 11.18
C THR A 519 -11.14 2.31 10.72
N LEU A 520 -10.47 1.39 11.40
CA LEU A 520 -10.51 -0.04 11.14
C LEU A 520 -11.15 -0.74 12.34
N VAL A 521 -12.05 -1.68 12.08
CA VAL A 521 -12.62 -2.57 13.10
C VAL A 521 -12.19 -4.00 12.80
N VAL A 522 -11.76 -4.74 13.83
CA VAL A 522 -11.23 -6.10 13.70
C VAL A 522 -11.88 -7.03 14.71
N GLY A 523 -12.40 -8.15 14.23
CA GLY A 523 -12.99 -9.21 15.05
C GLY A 523 -11.97 -10.23 15.58
N ALA A 524 -12.20 -10.71 16.81
CA ALA A 524 -11.47 -11.80 17.44
C ALA A 524 -12.47 -12.73 18.17
N PRO A 525 -13.24 -13.56 17.43
CA PRO A 525 -14.38 -14.29 17.96
C PRO A 525 -14.03 -15.41 18.95
N SER A 526 -12.76 -15.81 19.03
CA SER A 526 -12.28 -16.83 19.96
C SER A 526 -11.49 -16.22 21.14
N ASN A 527 -11.46 -14.90 21.25
CA ASN A 527 -10.92 -14.22 22.43
C ASN A 527 -11.83 -14.45 23.65
N ASP A 528 -11.23 -14.60 24.84
CA ASP A 528 -11.93 -15.05 26.04
C ASP A 528 -12.01 -14.00 27.17
N PRO A 529 -12.37 -12.72 26.93
CA PRO A 529 -12.32 -11.69 27.96
C PRO A 529 -13.36 -11.91 29.07
N ASN A 530 -14.48 -12.56 28.76
CA ASN A 530 -15.62 -12.78 29.66
C ASN A 530 -16.03 -14.26 29.80
N GLY A 531 -15.22 -15.19 29.30
CA GLY A 531 -15.52 -16.64 29.27
C GLY A 531 -15.07 -17.26 27.95
N ASN A 532 -15.04 -18.60 27.90
CA ASN A 532 -14.59 -19.36 26.73
C ASN A 532 -15.43 -19.02 25.48
N LEU A 533 -14.77 -18.68 24.39
CA LEU A 533 -15.31 -18.22 23.10
C LEU A 533 -16.33 -17.09 23.23
N SER A 534 -16.16 -16.19 24.20
CA SER A 534 -17.05 -15.03 24.36
C SER A 534 -16.86 -14.00 23.23
N GLY A 535 -15.63 -13.87 22.73
CA GLY A 535 -15.24 -13.03 21.60
C GLY A 535 -15.03 -11.56 21.95
N SER A 536 -14.31 -10.85 21.08
CA SER A 536 -14.11 -9.39 21.16
C SER A 536 -13.98 -8.74 19.78
N ALA A 537 -14.11 -7.41 19.74
CA ALA A 537 -13.80 -6.60 18.56
C ALA A 537 -12.90 -5.41 18.95
N HIS A 538 -12.03 -4.99 18.04
CA HIS A 538 -10.94 -4.06 18.27
C HIS A 538 -11.05 -2.93 17.27
N VAL A 539 -11.04 -1.68 17.74
CA VAL A 539 -11.09 -0.51 16.87
C VAL A 539 -9.72 0.13 16.84
N PHE A 540 -9.21 0.30 15.63
CA PHE A 540 -7.99 1.02 15.32
C PHE A 540 -8.35 2.33 14.63
N ARG A 541 -7.61 3.40 14.93
CA ARG A 541 -7.76 4.70 14.26
C ARG A 541 -6.41 5.19 13.78
N ARG A 542 -6.29 5.43 12.49
CA ARG A 542 -5.12 6.01 11.84
C ARG A 542 -5.00 7.47 12.24
N SER A 543 -3.81 7.86 12.69
CA SER A 543 -3.48 9.24 13.02
C SER A 543 -2.19 9.63 12.33
N GLY A 544 -2.30 10.26 11.17
CA GLY A 544 -1.15 10.54 10.32
C GLY A 544 -0.80 9.30 9.52
N GLN A 545 0.28 8.60 9.88
CA GLN A 545 0.79 7.45 9.12
C GLN A 545 0.75 6.13 9.89
N THR A 546 0.15 6.09 11.09
CA THR A 546 0.23 4.93 12.00
C THR A 546 -1.13 4.60 12.59
N TRP A 547 -1.40 3.31 12.82
CA TRP A 547 -2.60 2.87 13.53
C TRP A 547 -2.46 3.08 15.04
N GLN A 548 -3.47 3.70 15.65
CA GLN A 548 -3.61 3.78 17.10
C GLN A 548 -4.71 2.81 17.53
N PHE A 549 -4.62 2.26 18.74
CA PHE A 549 -5.66 1.41 19.32
C PHE A 549 -6.53 2.20 20.32
N PRO A 550 -7.59 2.89 19.86
CA PRO A 550 -8.45 3.68 20.74
C PRO A 550 -9.45 2.86 21.57
N ALA A 551 -9.87 1.65 21.14
CA ALA A 551 -10.94 0.95 21.85
C ALA A 551 -10.94 -0.58 21.65
N HIS A 552 -11.22 -1.26 22.76
CA HIS A 552 -11.59 -2.68 22.84
C HIS A 552 -13.11 -2.75 23.09
N LEU A 553 -13.86 -3.33 22.16
CA LEU A 553 -15.32 -3.47 22.24
C LEU A 553 -15.68 -4.83 22.83
N LEU A 554 -16.48 -4.80 23.89
CA LEU A 554 -17.01 -5.98 24.57
C LEU A 554 -18.54 -5.85 24.63
N PRO A 555 -19.28 -6.95 24.41
CA PRO A 555 -20.73 -6.93 24.56
C PRO A 555 -21.12 -6.73 26.03
N SER A 556 -22.18 -5.99 26.29
CA SER A 556 -22.63 -5.63 27.64
C SER A 556 -23.01 -6.82 28.53
N ASP A 557 -23.34 -7.97 27.95
CA ASP A 557 -23.71 -9.20 28.65
C ASP A 557 -22.65 -10.32 28.59
N GLY A 558 -21.60 -10.17 27.77
CA GLY A 558 -20.40 -11.01 27.78
C GLY A 558 -20.66 -12.53 27.68
N SER A 559 -21.71 -12.95 26.99
CA SER A 559 -22.18 -14.34 27.01
C SER A 559 -21.09 -15.35 26.58
N GLU A 560 -20.86 -16.37 27.41
CA GLU A 560 -19.92 -17.46 27.10
C GLU A 560 -20.32 -18.17 25.80
N GLY A 561 -19.37 -18.37 24.88
CA GLY A 561 -19.61 -19.01 23.60
C GLY A 561 -20.36 -18.17 22.56
N ALA A 562 -20.59 -16.87 22.79
CA ALA A 562 -21.32 -15.99 21.87
C ALA A 562 -20.54 -15.62 20.60
N ARG A 563 -19.21 -15.82 20.59
CA ARG A 563 -18.31 -15.53 19.47
C ARG A 563 -18.48 -14.11 18.91
N PHE A 564 -18.60 -13.14 19.82
CA PHE A 564 -18.68 -11.73 19.47
C PHE A 564 -17.48 -11.31 18.63
N GLY A 565 -17.70 -10.59 17.52
CA GLY A 565 -16.65 -10.22 16.58
C GLY A 565 -16.47 -11.20 15.42
N ASN A 566 -17.43 -12.11 15.17
CA ASN A 566 -17.38 -12.94 13.95
C ASN A 566 -17.61 -12.13 12.67
N ALA A 567 -18.33 -11.02 12.78
CA ALA A 567 -18.63 -10.08 11.71
C ALA A 567 -18.62 -8.67 12.28
N VAL A 568 -18.11 -7.72 11.52
CA VAL A 568 -18.04 -6.30 11.89
C VAL A 568 -18.46 -5.46 10.69
N ALA A 569 -19.06 -4.30 10.93
CA ALA A 569 -19.35 -3.30 9.91
C ALA A 569 -19.25 -1.88 10.52
N ILE A 570 -18.69 -0.92 9.81
CA ILE A 570 -18.50 0.47 10.24
C ILE A 570 -19.01 1.46 9.17
N ASP A 571 -19.71 2.51 9.63
CA ASP A 571 -20.05 3.68 8.81
C ASP A 571 -20.17 4.93 9.71
N GLY A 572 -19.38 5.94 9.37
CA GLY A 572 -19.07 7.12 10.16
C GLY A 572 -18.74 6.83 11.62
N ASN A 573 -19.72 7.09 12.48
CA ASN A 573 -19.59 6.96 13.94
C ASN A 573 -20.35 5.75 14.48
N THR A 574 -20.71 4.78 13.64
CA THR A 574 -21.49 3.61 14.03
C THR A 574 -20.72 2.34 13.68
N ILE A 575 -20.64 1.41 14.63
CA ILE A 575 -20.10 0.07 14.41
C ILE A 575 -21.17 -0.95 14.78
N ALA A 576 -21.40 -1.94 13.93
CA ALA A 576 -22.17 -3.13 14.24
C ALA A 576 -21.24 -4.34 14.41
N VAL A 577 -21.47 -5.15 15.44
CA VAL A 577 -20.68 -6.36 15.72
C VAL A 577 -21.60 -7.57 15.92
N GLY A 578 -21.33 -8.64 15.17
CA GLY A 578 -22.08 -9.89 15.21
C GLY A 578 -21.62 -10.83 16.32
N ALA A 579 -22.58 -11.54 16.91
CA ALA A 579 -22.38 -12.62 17.88
C ALA A 579 -23.32 -13.77 17.52
N PHE A 580 -23.03 -14.46 16.42
CA PHE A 580 -23.95 -15.40 15.79
C PHE A 580 -24.32 -16.62 16.65
N THR A 581 -23.59 -16.91 17.71
CA THR A 581 -23.89 -18.01 18.64
C THR A 581 -24.51 -17.56 19.97
N ASP A 582 -24.84 -16.27 20.11
CA ASP A 582 -25.54 -15.74 21.28
C ASP A 582 -26.80 -16.57 21.60
N GLY A 583 -26.95 -16.90 22.88
CA GLY A 583 -27.92 -17.86 23.38
C GLY A 583 -29.23 -17.27 23.90
N GLU A 584 -29.39 -15.93 23.93
CA GLU A 584 -30.49 -15.28 24.65
C GLU A 584 -31.88 -15.66 24.09
N ALA A 585 -32.03 -15.70 22.77
CA ALA A 585 -33.26 -16.11 22.09
C ALA A 585 -33.38 -17.64 21.87
N GLY A 586 -32.34 -18.40 22.24
CA GLY A 586 -32.19 -19.82 21.97
C GLY A 586 -30.73 -20.15 21.68
N THR A 587 -30.30 -21.40 21.91
CA THR A 587 -28.91 -21.79 21.63
C THR A 587 -28.56 -21.56 20.17
N GLY A 588 -27.57 -20.70 19.89
CA GLY A 588 -27.15 -20.37 18.53
C GLY A 588 -28.12 -19.47 17.76
N ALA A 589 -29.04 -18.78 18.44
CA ALA A 589 -29.98 -17.87 17.79
C ALA A 589 -29.28 -16.63 17.22
N GLY A 590 -28.28 -16.12 17.94
CA GLY A 590 -27.44 -15.01 17.51
C GLY A 590 -27.96 -13.62 17.90
N ALA A 591 -27.05 -12.64 17.91
CA ALA A 591 -27.33 -11.24 18.23
C ALA A 591 -26.37 -10.29 17.49
N VAL A 592 -26.74 -9.01 17.43
CA VAL A 592 -25.89 -7.92 16.91
C VAL A 592 -25.83 -6.78 17.92
N TYR A 593 -24.65 -6.23 18.14
CA TYR A 593 -24.45 -5.11 19.05
C TYR A 593 -24.02 -3.90 18.25
N VAL A 594 -24.70 -2.77 18.46
CA VAL A 594 -24.39 -1.51 17.78
C VAL A 594 -23.73 -0.55 18.76
N PHE A 595 -22.59 -0.02 18.37
CA PHE A 595 -21.81 0.96 19.10
C PHE A 595 -21.83 2.29 18.37
N THR A 596 -21.90 3.39 19.11
CA THR A 596 -21.80 4.74 18.55
C THR A 596 -20.65 5.50 19.20
N PHE A 597 -19.86 6.22 18.40
CA PHE A 597 -18.82 7.09 18.89
C PHE A 597 -19.41 8.44 19.36
N ASP A 598 -19.24 8.78 20.64
CA ASP A 598 -19.76 10.02 21.22
C ASP A 598 -18.80 11.22 21.10
N GLY A 599 -17.68 11.04 20.42
CA GLY A 599 -16.57 12.00 20.33
C GLY A 599 -15.42 11.71 21.31
N PHE A 600 -15.62 10.80 22.27
CA PHE A 600 -14.61 10.38 23.25
C PHE A 600 -14.43 8.86 23.29
N ALA A 601 -15.53 8.09 23.24
CA ALA A 601 -15.51 6.64 23.34
C ALA A 601 -16.58 6.00 22.46
N TRP A 602 -16.35 4.74 22.11
CA TRP A 602 -17.37 3.87 21.54
C TRP A 602 -18.27 3.34 22.65
N ILE A 603 -19.57 3.57 22.54
CA ILE A 603 -20.57 3.20 23.55
C ILE A 603 -21.57 2.26 22.90
N GLU A 604 -21.85 1.12 23.53
CA GLU A 604 -22.94 0.24 23.12
C GLU A 604 -24.27 1.00 23.20
N GLN A 605 -24.86 1.26 22.03
CA GLN A 605 -26.13 1.94 21.88
C GLN A 605 -27.29 0.97 22.01
N GLN A 606 -27.17 -0.22 21.41
CA GLN A 606 -28.27 -1.18 21.29
C GLN A 606 -27.76 -2.61 21.05
N LYS A 607 -28.30 -3.58 21.80
CA LYS A 607 -28.30 -5.00 21.41
C LYS A 607 -29.55 -5.28 20.57
N ILE A 608 -29.36 -5.92 19.42
CA ILE A 608 -30.41 -6.31 18.48
C ILE A 608 -30.52 -7.83 18.50
N ILE A 609 -31.72 -8.31 18.78
CA ILE A 609 -32.13 -9.71 18.65
C ILE A 609 -33.28 -9.71 17.64
N GLY A 610 -33.26 -10.63 16.68
CA GLY A 610 -34.32 -10.73 15.68
C GLY A 610 -35.68 -10.94 16.35
N SER A 611 -36.74 -10.41 15.74
CA SER A 611 -38.10 -10.47 16.30
C SER A 611 -38.67 -11.88 16.43
N ASP A 612 -38.06 -12.80 15.70
CA ASP A 612 -38.53 -14.12 15.33
C ASP A 612 -37.36 -15.10 15.18
N THR A 613 -36.17 -14.74 15.67
CA THR A 613 -35.00 -15.62 15.67
C THR A 613 -35.18 -16.75 16.67
N GLU A 614 -35.03 -17.97 16.19
CA GLU A 614 -35.10 -19.22 16.95
C GLU A 614 -33.70 -19.83 17.11
N ALA A 615 -33.61 -21.00 17.76
CA ALA A 615 -32.34 -21.66 18.01
C ALA A 615 -31.66 -22.11 16.70
N ASP A 616 -30.35 -21.90 16.61
CA ASP A 616 -29.48 -22.13 15.44
C ASP A 616 -29.74 -21.24 14.20
N ASP A 617 -30.58 -20.20 14.28
CA ASP A 617 -30.80 -19.26 13.14
C ASP A 617 -29.54 -18.46 12.76
N ARG A 618 -28.58 -18.34 13.68
CA ARG A 618 -27.28 -17.65 13.53
C ARG A 618 -27.39 -16.20 13.04
N PHE A 619 -28.30 -15.45 13.64
CA PHE A 619 -28.48 -14.03 13.39
C PHE A 619 -27.20 -13.25 13.71
N GLY A 620 -26.73 -12.43 12.76
CA GLY A 620 -25.48 -11.68 12.90
C GLY A 620 -24.25 -12.35 12.30
N THR A 621 -24.41 -13.45 11.55
CA THR A 621 -23.31 -14.12 10.83
C THR A 621 -22.58 -13.18 9.86
N SER A 622 -23.32 -12.28 9.19
CA SER A 622 -22.81 -11.27 8.27
C SER A 622 -23.53 -9.94 8.47
N LEU A 623 -22.84 -8.84 8.19
CA LEU A 623 -23.33 -7.48 8.41
C LEU A 623 -22.95 -6.60 7.21
N ALA A 624 -23.82 -5.64 6.89
CA ALA A 624 -23.50 -4.54 5.98
C ALA A 624 -24.18 -3.27 6.48
N LEU A 625 -23.42 -2.17 6.58
CA LEU A 625 -23.85 -0.92 7.18
C LEU A 625 -23.58 0.23 6.19
N GLN A 626 -24.59 1.09 5.97
CA GLN A 626 -24.43 2.31 5.17
C GLN A 626 -25.43 3.36 5.62
N GLY A 627 -24.92 4.49 6.13
CA GLY A 627 -25.72 5.56 6.71
C GLY A 627 -26.70 5.03 7.76
N ASP A 628 -27.98 5.31 7.55
CA ASP A 628 -29.05 4.90 8.46
C ASP A 628 -29.56 3.46 8.19
N THR A 629 -28.87 2.65 7.39
CA THR A 629 -29.28 1.29 6.99
C THR A 629 -28.32 0.23 7.51
N LEU A 630 -28.86 -0.75 8.25
CA LEU A 630 -28.13 -1.94 8.71
C LEU A 630 -28.81 -3.20 8.18
N LEU A 631 -28.04 -4.04 7.49
CA LEU A 631 -28.45 -5.36 7.02
C LEU A 631 -27.79 -6.42 7.89
N ILE A 632 -28.57 -7.43 8.30
CA ILE A 632 -28.12 -8.51 9.17
C ILE A 632 -28.48 -9.86 8.55
N GLY A 633 -27.47 -10.69 8.31
CA GLY A 633 -27.62 -12.04 7.78
C GLY A 633 -27.95 -13.06 8.87
N SER A 634 -28.84 -14.00 8.54
CA SER A 634 -29.24 -15.14 9.37
C SER A 634 -29.34 -16.39 8.48
N PRO A 635 -28.22 -16.98 8.06
CA PRO A 635 -28.19 -18.00 7.02
C PRO A 635 -28.92 -19.30 7.38
N ARG A 636 -29.22 -19.52 8.67
CA ARG A 636 -29.92 -20.71 9.14
C ARG A 636 -31.37 -20.49 9.51
N ASP A 637 -31.91 -19.31 9.22
CA ASP A 637 -33.32 -19.01 9.43
C ASP A 637 -34.21 -20.02 8.70
N ASP A 638 -35.10 -20.67 9.45
CA ASP A 638 -35.91 -21.79 8.99
C ASP A 638 -37.26 -21.36 8.38
N GLN A 639 -37.61 -20.07 8.38
CA GLN A 639 -38.98 -19.64 8.08
C GLN A 639 -39.38 -19.82 6.62
N ALA A 640 -38.43 -19.69 5.70
CA ALA A 640 -38.64 -19.91 4.26
C ALA A 640 -38.37 -21.38 3.84
N GLY A 641 -37.90 -22.21 4.77
CA GLY A 641 -37.44 -23.57 4.55
C GLY A 641 -36.29 -23.88 5.51
N ASN A 642 -36.07 -25.16 5.83
CA ASN A 642 -35.03 -25.58 6.78
C ASN A 642 -33.64 -25.08 6.33
N ASN A 643 -32.99 -24.18 7.09
CA ASN A 643 -31.77 -23.45 6.77
C ASN A 643 -31.80 -22.71 5.42
N ALA A 644 -32.97 -22.21 5.00
CA ALA A 644 -33.09 -21.44 3.78
C ALA A 644 -32.38 -20.08 3.90
N GLY A 645 -32.38 -19.51 5.10
CA GLY A 645 -31.69 -18.27 5.44
C GLY A 645 -32.52 -17.01 5.16
N ALA A 646 -32.15 -15.91 5.81
CA ALA A 646 -32.82 -14.63 5.72
C ALA A 646 -31.86 -13.45 5.88
N VAL A 647 -32.28 -12.28 5.37
CA VAL A 647 -31.63 -10.99 5.63
C VAL A 647 -32.64 -10.04 6.27
N TYR A 648 -32.26 -9.46 7.39
CA TYR A 648 -33.05 -8.51 8.15
C TYR A 648 -32.58 -7.09 7.86
N PHE A 649 -33.54 -6.21 7.56
CA PHE A 649 -33.30 -4.80 7.32
C PHE A 649 -33.74 -3.97 8.53
N TYR A 650 -32.79 -3.22 9.08
CA TYR A 650 -33.00 -2.24 10.14
C TYR A 650 -32.69 -0.84 9.63
N GLU A 651 -33.45 0.13 10.13
CA GLU A 651 -33.26 1.55 9.83
C GLU A 651 -33.16 2.35 11.13
N LEU A 652 -32.22 3.31 11.16
CA LEU A 652 -32.01 4.18 12.30
C LEU A 652 -33.13 5.24 12.40
N ASP A 653 -34.04 5.03 13.35
CA ASP A 653 -35.15 5.93 13.63
C ASP A 653 -35.01 6.60 14.99
N ASN A 654 -34.92 7.94 15.00
CA ASN A 654 -34.86 8.73 16.24
C ASN A 654 -33.78 8.23 17.23
N GLY A 655 -32.65 7.74 16.72
CA GLY A 655 -31.54 7.24 17.53
C GLY A 655 -31.69 5.80 18.03
N SER A 656 -32.59 4.99 17.45
CA SER A 656 -32.67 3.54 17.68
C SER A 656 -32.83 2.78 16.37
N TRP A 657 -32.16 1.63 16.26
CA TRP A 657 -32.27 0.74 15.11
C TRP A 657 -33.58 -0.03 15.17
N THR A 658 -34.42 0.18 14.17
CA THR A 658 -35.77 -0.38 14.11
C THR A 658 -35.92 -1.37 12.96
N PHE A 659 -36.49 -2.53 13.24
CA PHE A 659 -36.76 -3.53 12.20
C PHE A 659 -37.79 -3.00 11.20
N ARG A 660 -37.49 -3.17 9.91
CA ARG A 660 -38.34 -2.71 8.81
C ARG A 660 -38.92 -3.84 7.98
N SER A 661 -38.05 -4.73 7.52
CA SER A 661 -38.43 -5.83 6.65
C SER A 661 -37.45 -6.98 6.74
N LYS A 662 -37.88 -8.14 6.27
CA LYS A 662 -37.08 -9.34 6.12
C LYS A 662 -37.16 -9.80 4.67
N SER A 663 -36.02 -10.16 4.10
CA SER A 663 -35.88 -10.63 2.72
C SER A 663 -35.43 -12.09 2.71
N PHE A 664 -35.85 -12.82 1.67
CA PHE A 664 -35.52 -14.22 1.43
C PHE A 664 -35.05 -14.36 -0.01
N SER A 665 -34.21 -15.35 -0.30
CA SER A 665 -33.83 -15.66 -1.67
C SER A 665 -35.03 -15.96 -2.59
N ALA A 666 -34.81 -15.91 -3.90
CA ALA A 666 -35.86 -16.13 -4.88
C ALA A 666 -36.45 -17.54 -4.82
N ASN A 667 -35.60 -18.54 -4.53
CA ASN A 667 -35.97 -19.95 -4.58
C ASN A 667 -36.37 -20.50 -3.20
N GLN A 668 -35.88 -19.89 -2.12
CA GLN A 668 -36.17 -20.31 -0.73
C GLN A 668 -35.85 -21.79 -0.50
N GLU A 669 -34.76 -22.26 -1.12
CA GLU A 669 -34.39 -23.67 -1.06
C GLU A 669 -34.01 -24.07 0.37
N PRO A 670 -34.44 -25.25 0.85
CA PRO A 670 -33.89 -25.81 2.08
C PRO A 670 -32.37 -25.93 1.98
N SER A 671 -31.67 -25.49 3.03
CA SER A 671 -30.22 -25.36 3.10
C SER A 671 -29.64 -24.33 2.13
N GLY A 672 -30.44 -23.36 1.68
CA GLY A 672 -30.00 -22.27 0.80
C GLY A 672 -28.93 -21.34 1.41
N GLU A 673 -28.89 -21.23 2.73
CA GLU A 673 -27.92 -20.41 3.47
C GLU A 673 -27.95 -18.92 3.07
N PHE A 674 -29.11 -18.38 2.64
CA PHE A 674 -29.26 -16.98 2.22
C PHE A 674 -28.91 -16.00 3.34
N GLY A 675 -28.05 -15.02 3.04
CA GLY A 675 -27.50 -14.10 4.03
C GLY A 675 -26.17 -14.55 4.64
N THR A 676 -25.47 -15.51 4.02
CA THR A 676 -24.11 -15.92 4.45
C THR A 676 -23.12 -14.78 4.29
N SER A 677 -23.21 -14.02 3.19
CA SER A 677 -22.43 -12.81 2.94
C SER A 677 -23.34 -11.66 2.50
N LEU A 678 -22.95 -10.43 2.84
CA LEU A 678 -23.70 -9.22 2.54
C LEU A 678 -22.74 -8.11 2.10
N ALA A 679 -23.17 -7.33 1.11
CA ALA A 679 -22.51 -6.09 0.73
C ALA A 679 -23.57 -5.07 0.29
N ILE A 680 -23.36 -3.79 0.59
CA ILE A 680 -24.28 -2.70 0.28
C ILE A 680 -23.53 -1.55 -0.39
N SER A 681 -24.12 -0.97 -1.44
CA SER A 681 -23.59 0.22 -2.09
C SER A 681 -24.73 1.05 -2.69
N GLY A 682 -24.86 2.28 -2.21
CA GLY A 682 -25.88 3.22 -2.67
C GLY A 682 -27.30 2.68 -2.44
N SER A 683 -28.02 2.42 -3.53
CA SER A 683 -29.39 1.91 -3.49
C SER A 683 -29.49 0.39 -3.69
N TYR A 684 -28.36 -0.33 -3.68
CA TYR A 684 -28.31 -1.76 -3.90
C TYR A 684 -27.68 -2.49 -2.72
N PHE A 685 -28.16 -3.70 -2.45
CA PHE A 685 -27.40 -4.67 -1.68
C PHE A 685 -27.38 -6.01 -2.39
N VAL A 686 -26.35 -6.80 -2.09
CA VAL A 686 -26.18 -8.17 -2.58
C VAL A 686 -26.13 -9.09 -1.37
N ALA A 687 -26.82 -10.22 -1.46
CA ALA A 687 -26.82 -11.26 -0.45
C ALA A 687 -26.47 -12.61 -1.06
N GLY A 688 -25.44 -13.26 -0.50
CA GLY A 688 -24.99 -14.59 -0.90
C GLY A 688 -25.83 -15.71 -0.29
N ALA A 689 -26.01 -16.78 -1.04
CA ALA A 689 -26.78 -17.97 -0.69
C ALA A 689 -26.05 -19.24 -1.18
N PRO A 690 -24.88 -19.55 -0.59
CA PRO A 690 -23.97 -20.54 -1.16
C PRO A 690 -24.47 -21.98 -1.07
N GLY A 691 -25.57 -22.24 -0.35
CA GLY A 691 -26.21 -23.55 -0.27
C GLY A 691 -27.41 -23.74 -1.20
N GLU A 692 -27.83 -22.73 -1.97
CA GLU A 692 -28.97 -22.88 -2.89
C GLU A 692 -28.69 -23.90 -3.99
N ASN A 693 -29.64 -24.80 -4.27
CA ASN A 693 -29.50 -25.81 -5.32
C ASN A 693 -30.50 -25.57 -6.45
N ILE A 694 -30.09 -24.79 -7.45
CA ILE A 694 -31.01 -24.27 -8.50
C ILE A 694 -31.29 -25.35 -9.55
N VAL A 695 -30.31 -26.20 -9.85
CA VAL A 695 -30.41 -27.40 -10.70
C VAL A 695 -29.43 -28.44 -10.15
N ALA A 696 -29.76 -29.75 -10.20
CA ALA A 696 -28.88 -30.80 -9.69
C ALA A 696 -27.43 -30.67 -10.20
N GLY A 697 -26.52 -30.26 -9.30
CA GLY A 697 -25.10 -30.00 -9.60
C GLY A 697 -24.72 -28.52 -9.77
N LEU A 698 -25.63 -27.56 -9.56
CA LEU A 698 -25.35 -26.13 -9.46
C LEU A 698 -25.70 -25.67 -8.03
N GLU A 699 -24.69 -25.49 -7.18
CA GLU A 699 -24.83 -25.04 -5.78
C GLU A 699 -24.35 -23.59 -5.63
N GLY A 700 -25.18 -22.76 -5.00
CA GLY A 700 -24.94 -21.36 -4.68
C GLY A 700 -25.62 -20.34 -5.58
N GLY A 701 -26.01 -19.22 -5.00
CA GLY A 701 -26.59 -18.05 -5.66
C GLY A 701 -26.21 -16.74 -4.97
N ALA A 702 -26.31 -15.62 -5.69
CA ALA A 702 -26.22 -14.29 -5.10
C ALA A 702 -27.40 -13.44 -5.59
N HIS A 703 -28.08 -12.75 -4.69
CA HIS A 703 -29.32 -12.03 -5.01
C HIS A 703 -29.15 -10.54 -4.78
N VAL A 704 -29.50 -9.75 -5.79
CA VAL A 704 -29.39 -8.29 -5.80
C VAL A 704 -30.75 -7.69 -5.47
N TYR A 705 -30.76 -6.75 -4.54
CA TYR A 705 -31.94 -6.00 -4.12
C TYR A 705 -31.73 -4.51 -4.35
N VAL A 706 -32.82 -3.81 -4.65
CA VAL A 706 -32.85 -2.36 -4.82
C VAL A 706 -33.74 -1.71 -3.75
N LYS A 707 -33.30 -0.55 -3.26
CA LYS A 707 -33.97 0.19 -2.18
C LYS A 707 -35.31 0.73 -2.64
N GLY A 708 -36.37 0.35 -1.93
CA GLY A 708 -37.69 0.95 -2.04
C GLY A 708 -37.94 2.00 -0.96
N THR A 709 -39.18 2.51 -0.88
CA THR A 709 -39.55 3.55 0.10
C THR A 709 -39.59 3.06 1.55
N ASN A 710 -39.89 1.78 1.81
CA ASN A 710 -39.96 1.19 3.16
C ASN A 710 -39.54 -0.30 3.20
N GLN A 711 -39.03 -0.83 2.09
CA GLN A 711 -38.62 -2.22 1.96
C GLN A 711 -37.67 -2.34 0.78
N TRP A 712 -36.93 -3.43 0.74
CA TRP A 712 -36.05 -3.75 -0.39
C TRP A 712 -36.75 -4.69 -1.36
N PHE A 713 -36.59 -4.43 -2.65
CA PHE A 713 -37.19 -5.24 -3.70
C PHE A 713 -36.12 -6.03 -4.43
N ARG A 714 -36.39 -7.29 -4.70
CA ARG A 714 -35.49 -8.10 -5.51
C ARG A 714 -35.37 -7.49 -6.90
N HIS A 715 -34.14 -7.32 -7.36
CA HIS A 715 -33.80 -6.67 -8.62
C HIS A 715 -33.22 -7.67 -9.61
N ALA A 716 -32.22 -8.45 -9.20
CA ALA A 716 -31.61 -9.48 -10.05
C ALA A 716 -31.19 -10.70 -9.22
N ASP A 717 -31.08 -11.84 -9.89
CA ASP A 717 -30.61 -13.09 -9.33
C ASP A 717 -29.38 -13.54 -10.14
N LEU A 718 -28.22 -13.65 -9.48
CA LEU A 718 -26.93 -13.97 -10.09
C LEU A 718 -26.61 -15.43 -9.79
N PHE A 719 -26.38 -16.19 -10.85
CA PHE A 719 -26.16 -17.62 -10.75
C PHE A 719 -24.95 -18.07 -11.58
N PRO A 720 -24.27 -19.15 -11.19
CA PRO A 720 -23.25 -19.76 -12.02
C PRO A 720 -23.86 -20.35 -13.30
N SER A 721 -23.09 -20.39 -14.40
CA SER A 721 -23.54 -20.99 -15.66
C SER A 721 -23.43 -22.52 -15.63
N GLN A 722 -24.15 -23.26 -16.50
CA GLN A 722 -24.04 -24.73 -16.55
C GLN A 722 -22.63 -25.27 -16.82
N ALA A 723 -21.71 -24.44 -17.35
CA ALA A 723 -20.31 -24.80 -17.56
C ALA A 723 -19.44 -24.57 -16.31
N ASP A 724 -19.96 -23.89 -15.29
CA ASP A 724 -19.26 -23.45 -14.08
C ASP A 724 -19.93 -24.08 -12.85
N ILE A 725 -19.67 -25.36 -12.61
CA ILE A 725 -20.20 -26.11 -11.46
C ILE A 725 -19.70 -25.45 -10.16
N GLY A 726 -20.55 -24.65 -9.50
CA GLY A 726 -20.24 -23.96 -8.24
C GLY A 726 -20.65 -24.80 -7.04
N GLN A 727 -19.77 -24.93 -6.03
CA GLN A 727 -20.06 -25.64 -4.77
C GLN A 727 -20.04 -24.75 -3.53
N LYS A 728 -19.99 -23.41 -3.69
CA LYS A 728 -20.33 -22.39 -2.67
C LYS A 728 -20.40 -21.01 -3.35
N PHE A 729 -21.06 -20.90 -4.51
CA PHE A 729 -21.19 -19.59 -5.18
C PHE A 729 -22.02 -18.63 -4.32
N GLY A 730 -21.47 -17.46 -3.99
CA GLY A 730 -22.08 -16.55 -3.01
C GLY A 730 -21.52 -16.72 -1.59
N GLU A 731 -20.38 -17.41 -1.43
CA GLU A 731 -19.66 -17.48 -0.15
C GLU A 731 -19.28 -16.07 0.32
N SER A 732 -18.73 -15.27 -0.58
CA SER A 732 -18.42 -13.86 -0.38
C SER A 732 -18.98 -13.02 -1.52
N VAL A 733 -19.38 -11.78 -1.21
CA VAL A 733 -19.89 -10.82 -2.19
C VAL A 733 -19.32 -9.44 -1.90
N SER A 734 -19.07 -8.67 -2.96
CA SER A 734 -18.72 -7.25 -2.87
C SER A 734 -19.44 -6.48 -3.98
N ILE A 735 -19.85 -5.24 -3.70
CA ILE A 735 -20.53 -4.37 -4.67
C ILE A 735 -19.96 -2.95 -4.56
N ARG A 736 -19.58 -2.36 -5.69
CA ARG A 736 -19.14 -0.97 -5.79
C ARG A 736 -19.45 -0.42 -7.17
N GLY A 737 -20.11 0.73 -7.23
CA GLY A 737 -20.50 1.35 -8.49
C GLY A 737 -21.30 0.40 -9.38
N GLY A 738 -20.86 0.21 -10.62
CA GLY A 738 -21.46 -0.69 -11.60
C GLY A 738 -20.99 -2.14 -11.54
N TYR A 739 -20.24 -2.57 -10.52
CA TYR A 739 -19.69 -3.93 -10.45
C TYR A 739 -20.14 -4.69 -9.20
N ILE A 740 -20.35 -5.99 -9.37
CA ILE A 740 -20.53 -6.97 -8.31
C ILE A 740 -19.50 -8.07 -8.51
N VAL A 741 -18.83 -8.49 -7.44
CA VAL A 741 -17.98 -9.68 -7.43
C VAL A 741 -18.57 -10.71 -6.49
N VAL A 742 -18.59 -11.97 -6.94
CA VAL A 742 -19.09 -13.10 -6.18
C VAL A 742 -18.02 -14.18 -6.09
N GLY A 743 -17.64 -14.53 -4.86
CA GLY A 743 -16.68 -15.60 -4.56
C GLY A 743 -17.33 -16.99 -4.53
N ALA A 744 -16.55 -18.01 -4.90
CA ALA A 744 -16.93 -19.41 -4.91
C ALA A 744 -15.74 -20.31 -4.53
N ARG A 745 -15.41 -20.35 -3.23
CA ARG A 745 -14.24 -21.07 -2.70
C ARG A 745 -14.15 -22.57 -3.04
N GLU A 746 -15.28 -23.23 -3.28
CA GLU A 746 -15.33 -24.68 -3.56
C GLU A 746 -15.51 -24.99 -5.05
N GLU A 747 -15.40 -23.99 -5.94
CA GLU A 747 -15.45 -24.23 -7.40
C GLU A 747 -14.34 -25.22 -7.82
N SER A 748 -14.70 -26.22 -8.61
CA SER A 748 -13.85 -27.41 -8.84
C SER A 748 -13.36 -27.59 -10.28
N SER A 749 -13.47 -26.57 -11.13
CA SER A 749 -13.04 -26.65 -12.54
C SER A 749 -11.53 -26.89 -12.70
N LEU A 750 -10.73 -26.61 -11.68
CA LEU A 750 -9.28 -26.86 -11.64
C LEU A 750 -8.83 -27.94 -10.63
N GLY A 751 -9.76 -28.60 -9.93
CA GLY A 751 -9.46 -29.55 -8.85
C GLY A 751 -10.41 -29.40 -7.66
N SER A 752 -10.44 -30.37 -6.73
CA SER A 752 -11.33 -30.29 -5.55
C SER A 752 -11.07 -29.01 -4.74
N ALA A 753 -12.07 -28.14 -4.57
CA ALA A 753 -11.98 -26.90 -3.79
C ALA A 753 -10.81 -25.96 -4.17
N ALA A 754 -10.51 -25.87 -5.47
CA ALA A 754 -9.53 -24.91 -5.97
C ALA A 754 -10.03 -23.46 -5.86
N GLY A 755 -11.31 -23.24 -6.21
CA GLY A 755 -12.01 -21.97 -6.03
C GLY A 755 -12.03 -21.05 -7.27
N ALA A 756 -12.98 -20.12 -7.31
CA ALA A 756 -13.16 -19.12 -8.37
C ALA A 756 -13.82 -17.82 -7.82
N ALA A 757 -13.67 -16.72 -8.56
CA ALA A 757 -14.47 -15.50 -8.36
C ALA A 757 -15.11 -15.05 -9.67
N PHE A 758 -16.28 -14.41 -9.60
CA PHE A 758 -17.07 -14.03 -10.77
C PHE A 758 -17.40 -12.56 -10.73
N VAL A 759 -17.14 -11.85 -11.83
CA VAL A 759 -17.40 -10.42 -11.96
C VAL A 759 -18.65 -10.20 -12.80
N PHE A 760 -19.58 -9.42 -12.25
CA PHE A 760 -20.78 -8.96 -12.91
C PHE A 760 -20.70 -7.45 -13.08
N ARG A 761 -21.06 -6.99 -14.27
CA ARG A 761 -21.15 -5.58 -14.62
C ARG A 761 -22.60 -5.20 -14.83
N ARG A 762 -22.95 -4.01 -14.35
CA ARG A 762 -24.24 -3.39 -14.59
C ARG A 762 -24.21 -2.74 -15.97
N ARG A 763 -25.11 -3.18 -16.84
CA ARG A 763 -25.44 -2.55 -18.12
C ARG A 763 -26.92 -2.20 -18.02
N GLY A 764 -27.24 -0.97 -17.65
CA GLY A 764 -28.62 -0.65 -17.29
C GLY A 764 -29.13 -1.16 -15.98
N ASP A 765 -30.37 -1.58 -16.02
CA ASP A 765 -31.02 -2.30 -14.93
C ASP A 765 -30.72 -3.81 -14.98
N ILE A 766 -29.75 -4.24 -15.81
CA ILE A 766 -29.38 -5.65 -15.97
C ILE A 766 -27.94 -5.85 -15.47
N TRP A 767 -27.76 -6.92 -14.71
CA TRP A 767 -26.44 -7.40 -14.29
C TRP A 767 -26.00 -8.54 -15.19
N THR A 768 -24.95 -8.32 -15.96
CA THR A 768 -24.35 -9.30 -16.88
C THR A 768 -23.04 -9.81 -16.31
N ARG A 769 -22.78 -11.11 -16.41
CA ARG A 769 -21.49 -11.67 -16.04
C ARG A 769 -20.46 -11.35 -17.12
N ASP A 770 -19.41 -10.63 -16.75
CA ASP A 770 -18.31 -10.30 -17.66
C ASP A 770 -17.17 -11.34 -17.54
N TYR A 771 -16.72 -11.66 -16.32
CA TYR A 771 -15.51 -12.48 -16.10
C TYR A 771 -15.71 -13.62 -15.11
N LYS A 772 -14.94 -14.69 -15.31
CA LYS A 772 -14.59 -15.69 -14.29
C LYS A 772 -13.09 -15.55 -14.02
N LEU A 773 -12.74 -15.19 -12.80
CA LEU A 773 -11.37 -15.01 -12.34
C LEU A 773 -10.87 -16.33 -11.76
N VAL A 774 -9.79 -16.84 -12.33
CA VAL A 774 -9.05 -18.00 -11.82
C VAL A 774 -7.56 -17.79 -12.13
N PRO A 775 -6.68 -17.72 -11.12
CA PRO A 775 -5.25 -17.54 -11.35
C PRO A 775 -4.58 -18.83 -11.84
N ASN A 776 -3.45 -18.68 -12.53
CA ASN A 776 -2.64 -19.83 -12.96
C ASN A 776 -1.92 -20.45 -11.76
N GLY A 777 -1.92 -21.78 -11.70
CA GLY A 777 -1.29 -22.52 -10.61
C GLY A 777 -2.11 -22.44 -9.33
N LEU A 778 -3.40 -22.77 -9.39
CA LEU A 778 -4.13 -23.24 -8.21
C LEU A 778 -4.04 -24.78 -8.14
N SER A 779 -3.94 -25.30 -6.92
CA SER A 779 -4.07 -26.71 -6.57
C SER A 779 -5.43 -27.02 -5.92
N GLU A 780 -5.68 -28.31 -5.68
CA GLU A 780 -6.83 -28.73 -4.88
C GLU A 780 -6.71 -28.16 -3.47
N PHE A 781 -7.83 -27.64 -2.93
CA PHE A 781 -7.99 -27.04 -1.60
C PHE A 781 -7.38 -25.65 -1.39
N ASP A 782 -7.02 -24.93 -2.46
CA ASP A 782 -6.53 -23.55 -2.35
C ASP A 782 -7.60 -22.53 -1.94
N THR A 783 -8.89 -22.85 -2.11
CA THR A 783 -10.07 -22.06 -1.70
C THR A 783 -10.18 -20.63 -2.28
N PHE A 784 -9.65 -20.41 -3.47
CA PHE A 784 -9.72 -19.10 -4.12
C PHE A 784 -11.17 -18.56 -4.22
N GLY A 785 -11.40 -17.31 -3.84
CA GLY A 785 -12.74 -16.74 -3.77
C GLY A 785 -13.44 -16.97 -2.43
N GLU A 786 -12.71 -17.34 -1.37
CA GLU A 786 -13.22 -17.32 0.01
C GLU A 786 -13.58 -15.89 0.42
N THR A 787 -12.74 -14.92 0.07
CA THR A 787 -13.02 -13.49 0.24
C THR A 787 -12.86 -12.74 -1.07
N VAL A 788 -13.72 -11.74 -1.29
CA VAL A 788 -13.66 -10.85 -2.46
C VAL A 788 -13.92 -9.43 -2.03
N VAL A 789 -13.16 -8.47 -2.55
CA VAL A 789 -13.32 -7.04 -2.28
C VAL A 789 -13.14 -6.25 -3.57
N LEU A 790 -14.00 -5.25 -3.79
CA LEU A 790 -13.94 -4.33 -4.92
C LEU A 790 -13.28 -3.00 -4.54
N GLY A 791 -12.13 -2.72 -5.17
CA GLY A 791 -11.57 -1.37 -5.25
C GLY A 791 -12.25 -0.55 -6.35
N ASN A 792 -11.69 0.62 -6.68
CA ASN A 792 -12.25 1.47 -7.74
C ASN A 792 -12.26 0.77 -9.11
N ASN A 793 -11.12 0.21 -9.53
CA ASN A 793 -10.94 -0.40 -10.85
C ASN A 793 -10.28 -1.80 -10.75
N GLU A 794 -10.43 -2.46 -9.60
CA GLU A 794 -9.72 -3.71 -9.32
C GLU A 794 -10.52 -4.60 -8.37
N VAL A 795 -10.24 -5.90 -8.46
CA VAL A 795 -10.79 -6.94 -7.61
C VAL A 795 -9.65 -7.57 -6.83
N PHE A 796 -9.82 -7.69 -5.53
CA PHE A 796 -8.98 -8.53 -4.68
C PHE A 796 -9.70 -9.82 -4.35
N VAL A 797 -9.00 -10.94 -4.47
CA VAL A 797 -9.55 -12.26 -4.17
C VAL A 797 -8.61 -13.05 -3.25
N GLY A 798 -9.12 -13.49 -2.11
CA GLY A 798 -8.38 -14.29 -1.14
C GLY A 798 -8.39 -15.79 -1.47
N ALA A 799 -7.29 -16.47 -1.17
CA ALA A 799 -7.09 -17.91 -1.31
C ALA A 799 -6.20 -18.44 -0.16
N PRO A 800 -6.76 -18.51 1.06
CA PRO A 800 -5.99 -18.69 2.30
C PRO A 800 -5.24 -20.02 2.45
N PHE A 801 -5.52 -21.03 1.62
CA PHE A 801 -4.89 -22.36 1.73
C PHE A 801 -3.97 -22.71 0.54
N THR A 802 -3.61 -21.72 -0.30
CA THR A 802 -2.76 -21.94 -1.48
C THR A 802 -1.32 -22.32 -1.12
N SER A 803 -0.80 -23.46 -1.62
CA SER A 803 0.60 -23.89 -1.42
C SER A 803 1.31 -24.21 -2.75
N ILE A 804 2.03 -23.27 -3.38
CA ILE A 804 2.80 -23.55 -4.62
C ILE A 804 4.22 -22.96 -4.63
N SER A 805 5.17 -23.85 -4.97
CA SER A 805 6.55 -23.56 -5.38
C SER A 805 6.62 -23.16 -6.86
N GLY A 806 7.06 -21.92 -7.14
CA GLY A 806 7.42 -21.40 -8.46
C GLY A 806 6.23 -20.97 -9.35
N LEU A 807 6.12 -19.67 -9.65
CA LEU A 807 5.20 -19.17 -10.69
C LEU A 807 5.75 -17.96 -11.47
N SER A 808 5.31 -17.86 -12.72
CA SER A 808 5.65 -16.90 -13.76
C SER A 808 4.48 -16.00 -14.19
N GLU A 809 4.77 -14.71 -14.42
CA GLU A 809 4.29 -13.70 -15.39
C GLU A 809 2.80 -13.38 -15.71
N ASN A 810 1.76 -14.07 -15.22
CA ASN A 810 0.36 -13.74 -15.62
C ASN A 810 -0.60 -13.25 -14.50
N ALA A 811 -0.09 -12.89 -13.33
CA ALA A 811 -0.82 -12.04 -12.37
C ALA A 811 -0.03 -10.74 -12.19
N SER A 812 -0.69 -9.59 -12.18
CA SER A 812 -0.02 -8.28 -12.19
C SER A 812 0.62 -7.91 -10.85
N SER A 813 0.20 -8.50 -9.73
CA SER A 813 0.94 -8.52 -8.45
C SER A 813 0.29 -9.50 -7.46
N PHE A 814 1.06 -10.02 -6.50
CA PHE A 814 0.57 -10.88 -5.41
C PHE A 814 0.90 -10.24 -4.07
N VAL A 815 0.08 -10.55 -3.07
CA VAL A 815 0.35 -10.26 -1.68
C VAL A 815 0.23 -11.57 -0.87
N GLY A 816 1.35 -12.14 -0.39
CA GLY A 816 1.31 -13.25 0.58
C GLY A 816 2.48 -14.23 0.71
N GLY A 817 2.41 -15.06 1.77
CA GLY A 817 3.38 -16.05 2.26
C GLY A 817 3.29 -17.46 1.66
N GLU A 818 3.88 -18.47 2.31
CA GLU A 818 4.00 -19.86 1.77
C GLU A 818 2.67 -20.65 1.79
N GLN A 819 1.73 -20.36 2.71
CA GLN A 819 0.32 -20.82 2.66
C GLN A 819 -0.63 -19.61 2.78
N GLY A 820 -1.45 -19.37 1.75
CA GLY A 820 -2.43 -18.28 1.71
C GLY A 820 -2.01 -17.04 0.93
N ARG A 821 -2.92 -16.50 0.10
CA ARG A 821 -2.64 -15.38 -0.83
C ARG A 821 -3.85 -14.47 -1.05
N ALA A 822 -3.57 -13.21 -1.38
CA ALA A 822 -4.52 -12.33 -2.06
C ALA A 822 -4.04 -12.02 -3.49
N TYR A 823 -4.96 -12.14 -4.45
CA TYR A 823 -4.72 -11.91 -5.86
C TYR A 823 -5.41 -10.61 -6.29
N GLN A 824 -4.66 -9.76 -7.00
CA GLN A 824 -5.19 -8.56 -7.63
C GLN A 824 -5.56 -8.86 -9.09
N PHE A 825 -6.76 -8.44 -9.50
CA PHE A 825 -7.20 -8.42 -10.88
C PHE A 825 -7.64 -7.01 -11.24
N LEU A 826 -7.12 -6.47 -12.33
CA LEU A 826 -7.61 -5.20 -12.85
C LEU A 826 -8.92 -5.44 -13.59
N LEU A 827 -9.94 -4.64 -13.29
CA LEU A 827 -11.17 -4.63 -14.06
C LEU A 827 -10.93 -3.80 -15.33
N PRO A 828 -11.34 -4.29 -16.50
CA PRO A 828 -11.34 -3.47 -17.70
C PRO A 828 -12.20 -2.24 -17.44
N PRO A 829 -11.68 -1.04 -17.76
CA PRO A 829 -12.38 0.17 -17.44
C PRO A 829 -13.72 0.28 -18.17
N ILE A 830 -14.64 1.06 -17.59
CA ILE A 830 -15.81 1.55 -18.33
C ILE A 830 -15.22 2.54 -19.35
N GLY A 831 -14.95 2.07 -20.57
CA GLY A 831 -14.23 2.88 -21.57
C GLY A 831 -14.90 4.24 -21.78
N SER A 832 -14.14 5.31 -21.54
CA SER A 832 -14.55 6.66 -21.92
C SER A 832 -14.40 6.79 -23.44
N ARG A 833 -15.32 7.50 -24.10
CA ARG A 833 -15.12 7.83 -25.52
C ARG A 833 -13.85 8.65 -25.65
N PHE A 834 -13.06 8.37 -26.70
CA PHE A 834 -11.80 9.06 -27.00
C PHE A 834 -10.64 8.72 -26.04
N ASP A 835 -10.74 7.64 -25.27
CA ASP A 835 -9.63 7.01 -24.56
C ASP A 835 -8.81 6.15 -25.54
N PHE A 836 -7.65 6.63 -26.01
CA PHE A 836 -6.81 5.91 -26.98
C PHE A 836 -5.73 5.05 -26.30
N ASP A 837 -5.42 5.27 -25.02
CA ASP A 837 -4.38 4.51 -24.30
C ASP A 837 -4.92 3.49 -23.29
N GLY A 838 -6.22 3.49 -23.06
CA GLY A 838 -6.97 2.55 -22.22
C GLY A 838 -6.88 2.89 -20.73
N ASP A 839 -6.68 4.16 -20.37
CA ASP A 839 -6.59 4.60 -18.97
C ASP A 839 -7.93 5.03 -18.36
N SER A 840 -9.03 4.84 -19.09
CA SER A 840 -10.42 5.23 -18.77
C SER A 840 -10.70 6.72 -18.85
N ARG A 841 -9.74 7.54 -19.29
CA ARG A 841 -9.95 8.98 -19.49
C ARG A 841 -9.94 9.28 -20.97
N ALA A 842 -10.75 10.25 -21.37
CA ALA A 842 -10.69 10.77 -22.71
C ALA A 842 -9.35 11.49 -22.93
N ASP A 843 -8.68 11.17 -24.04
CA ASP A 843 -7.46 11.85 -24.43
C ASP A 843 -7.75 13.14 -25.18
N VAL A 844 -6.92 14.15 -24.92
CA VAL A 844 -6.95 15.40 -25.68
C VAL A 844 -6.45 15.13 -27.10
N SER A 845 -7.37 15.14 -28.06
CA SER A 845 -7.11 14.60 -29.40
C SER A 845 -7.55 15.54 -30.54
N ILE A 846 -6.73 15.66 -31.58
CA ILE A 846 -6.99 16.45 -32.78
C ILE A 846 -6.75 15.66 -34.07
N PHE A 847 -7.42 16.06 -35.14
CA PHE A 847 -7.13 15.68 -36.51
C PHE A 847 -6.66 16.92 -37.29
N ARG A 848 -5.57 16.78 -38.04
CA ARG A 848 -5.01 17.81 -38.91
C ARG A 848 -5.37 17.49 -40.36
N PRO A 849 -6.34 18.20 -40.97
CA PRO A 849 -6.89 17.80 -42.26
C PRO A 849 -5.89 17.86 -43.42
N GLY A 850 -5.01 18.87 -43.44
CA GLY A 850 -4.07 19.08 -44.54
C GLY A 850 -3.20 17.86 -44.89
N PRO A 851 -2.44 17.32 -43.94
CA PRO A 851 -1.68 16.08 -44.08
C PRO A 851 -2.49 14.80 -43.80
N GLY A 852 -3.66 14.89 -43.14
CA GLY A 852 -4.43 13.72 -42.71
C GLY A 852 -3.81 13.02 -41.49
N GLU A 853 -3.38 13.82 -40.51
CA GLU A 853 -2.72 13.30 -39.29
C GLU A 853 -3.65 13.33 -38.08
N TRP A 854 -3.65 12.25 -37.32
CA TRP A 854 -4.26 12.16 -36.00
C TRP A 854 -3.20 12.41 -34.94
N TRP A 855 -3.58 13.13 -33.90
CA TRP A 855 -2.73 13.42 -32.76
C TRP A 855 -3.54 13.27 -31.48
N TYR A 856 -2.99 12.64 -30.47
CA TYR A 856 -3.58 12.64 -29.13
C TYR A 856 -2.51 12.73 -28.05
N LEU A 857 -2.87 13.41 -26.97
CA LEU A 857 -2.07 13.57 -25.77
C LEU A 857 -2.64 12.63 -24.71
N ARG A 858 -1.85 11.61 -24.36
CA ARG A 858 -2.20 10.57 -23.40
C ARG A 858 -2.45 11.14 -22.01
N SER A 859 -3.60 10.86 -21.44
CA SER A 859 -3.97 11.20 -20.06
C SER A 859 -3.07 10.52 -19.03
N SER A 860 -2.60 9.30 -19.32
CA SER A 860 -1.83 8.47 -18.39
C SER A 860 -0.44 9.04 -18.07
N ASP A 861 0.29 9.50 -19.08
CA ASP A 861 1.69 9.90 -18.95
C ASP A 861 2.08 11.20 -19.67
N GLY A 862 1.11 11.88 -20.31
CA GLY A 862 1.35 13.10 -21.08
C GLY A 862 2.14 12.86 -22.37
N GLY A 863 2.32 11.61 -22.80
CA GLY A 863 2.93 11.24 -24.07
C GLY A 863 2.10 11.70 -25.26
N ASN A 864 2.77 12.07 -26.35
CA ASN A 864 2.12 12.56 -27.56
C ASN A 864 2.27 11.53 -28.68
N TYR A 865 1.15 11.01 -29.17
CA TYR A 865 1.10 10.09 -30.30
C TYR A 865 0.66 10.83 -31.57
N ALA A 866 1.25 10.46 -32.70
CA ALA A 866 0.85 10.99 -34.00
C ALA A 866 0.94 9.91 -35.08
N THR A 867 -0.11 9.80 -35.89
CA THR A 867 -0.14 8.88 -37.04
C THR A 867 -0.84 9.52 -38.23
N GLN A 868 -0.47 9.09 -39.44
CA GLN A 868 -1.10 9.56 -40.67
C GLN A 868 -2.10 8.52 -41.16
N PHE A 869 -3.39 8.85 -41.08
CA PHE A 869 -4.47 7.94 -41.48
C PHE A 869 -5.69 8.73 -41.96
N GLY A 870 -6.05 8.58 -43.24
CA GLY A 870 -7.16 9.31 -43.87
C GLY A 870 -6.77 10.62 -44.55
N SER A 871 -7.77 11.44 -44.87
CA SER A 871 -7.63 12.68 -45.65
C SER A 871 -8.62 13.77 -45.21
N SER A 872 -8.40 15.01 -45.64
CA SER A 872 -9.28 16.15 -45.32
C SER A 872 -10.76 16.02 -45.73
N SER A 873 -11.09 15.05 -46.60
CA SER A 873 -12.46 14.84 -47.08
C SER A 873 -13.21 13.73 -46.35
N ASP A 874 -12.52 13.00 -45.48
CA ASP A 874 -13.10 11.91 -44.71
C ASP A 874 -13.82 12.44 -43.45
N VAL A 875 -14.80 11.69 -42.96
CA VAL A 875 -15.55 12.01 -41.74
C VAL A 875 -14.96 11.18 -40.60
N LEU A 876 -14.51 11.82 -39.53
CA LEU A 876 -13.92 11.14 -38.37
C LEU A 876 -15.01 10.37 -37.61
N VAL A 877 -14.72 9.12 -37.26
CA VAL A 877 -15.67 8.21 -36.58
C VAL A 877 -14.96 7.30 -35.56
N PRO A 878 -14.06 7.82 -34.70
CA PRO A 878 -13.30 6.99 -33.78
C PRO A 878 -14.19 6.37 -32.71
N ALA A 879 -14.03 5.07 -32.45
CA ALA A 879 -14.77 4.28 -31.47
C ALA A 879 -14.02 2.95 -31.26
N ASP A 880 -14.39 2.15 -30.26
CA ASP A 880 -13.83 0.81 -30.07
C ASP A 880 -14.52 -0.20 -30.99
N TYR A 881 -13.98 -0.43 -32.20
CA TYR A 881 -14.54 -1.41 -33.15
C TYR A 881 -13.93 -2.82 -32.96
N THR A 882 -12.93 -2.98 -32.10
CA THR A 882 -12.27 -4.26 -31.86
C THR A 882 -12.73 -4.95 -30.57
N GLY A 883 -13.36 -4.19 -29.67
CA GLY A 883 -13.78 -4.62 -28.33
C GLY A 883 -12.62 -4.73 -27.36
N ASP A 884 -11.51 -4.02 -27.60
CA ASP A 884 -10.30 -4.06 -26.75
C ASP A 884 -10.35 -3.05 -25.59
N GLY A 885 -11.42 -2.25 -25.51
CA GLY A 885 -11.62 -1.22 -24.50
C GLY A 885 -10.92 0.10 -24.81
N ARG A 886 -10.30 0.24 -25.99
CA ARG A 886 -9.64 1.47 -26.45
C ARG A 886 -10.35 2.04 -27.67
N THR A 887 -10.24 3.35 -27.84
CA THR A 887 -10.74 4.04 -29.02
C THR A 887 -9.84 3.75 -30.22
N ASP A 888 -10.39 3.10 -31.24
CA ASP A 888 -9.70 2.95 -32.52
C ASP A 888 -9.71 4.27 -33.31
N ILE A 889 -8.64 4.51 -34.07
CA ILE A 889 -8.60 5.60 -35.04
C ILE A 889 -9.39 5.18 -36.29
N ALA A 890 -10.48 5.89 -36.58
CA ALA A 890 -11.34 5.53 -37.71
C ALA A 890 -11.91 6.73 -38.47
N PHE A 891 -12.13 6.53 -39.78
CA PHE A 891 -12.83 7.47 -40.64
C PHE A 891 -13.81 6.76 -41.60
N PHE A 892 -14.89 7.46 -41.94
CA PHE A 892 -15.81 7.08 -43.01
C PHE A 892 -15.52 7.92 -44.25
N ASN A 893 -15.30 7.28 -45.39
CA ASN A 893 -15.14 7.96 -46.66
C ASN A 893 -16.52 8.17 -47.34
N PRO A 894 -17.06 9.40 -47.37
CA PRO A 894 -18.41 9.65 -47.88
C PRO A 894 -18.54 9.54 -49.41
N THR A 895 -17.42 9.45 -50.13
CA THR A 895 -17.41 9.25 -51.59
C THR A 895 -17.53 7.76 -51.92
N LEU A 896 -16.86 6.91 -51.15
CA LEU A 896 -16.85 5.45 -51.33
C LEU A 896 -17.99 4.75 -50.58
N GLY A 897 -18.48 5.33 -49.48
CA GLY A 897 -19.38 4.64 -48.56
C GLY A 897 -18.67 3.53 -47.78
N GLU A 898 -17.40 3.76 -47.43
CA GLU A 898 -16.50 2.76 -46.87
C GLU A 898 -15.87 3.26 -45.57
N TRP A 899 -15.79 2.39 -44.57
CA TRP A 899 -15.17 2.65 -43.27
C TRP A 899 -13.74 2.13 -43.27
N PHE A 900 -12.85 2.86 -42.60
CA PHE A 900 -11.46 2.49 -42.38
C PHE A 900 -11.18 2.60 -40.88
N VAL A 901 -10.70 1.51 -40.30
CA VAL A 901 -10.40 1.39 -38.86
C VAL A 901 -8.95 0.99 -38.71
N LEU A 902 -8.17 1.80 -38.01
CA LEU A 902 -6.80 1.53 -37.55
C LEU A 902 -6.89 1.05 -36.10
N ARG A 903 -6.49 -0.20 -35.90
CA ARG A 903 -6.59 -0.99 -34.68
C ARG A 903 -5.65 -0.46 -33.59
N SER A 904 -6.17 -0.24 -32.38
CA SER A 904 -5.40 0.21 -31.21
C SER A 904 -4.41 -0.82 -30.67
N GLU A 905 -4.64 -2.11 -30.88
CA GLU A 905 -3.82 -3.18 -30.30
C GLU A 905 -2.54 -3.48 -31.09
N ASP A 906 -2.50 -3.18 -32.40
CA ASP A 906 -1.39 -3.58 -33.27
C ASP A 906 -1.02 -2.60 -34.41
N ASP A 907 -1.65 -1.43 -34.48
CA ASP A 907 -1.46 -0.41 -35.53
C ASP A 907 -1.73 -0.93 -36.97
N THR A 908 -2.41 -2.08 -37.13
CA THR A 908 -2.88 -2.54 -38.45
C THR A 908 -4.25 -1.96 -38.77
N PHE A 909 -4.65 -1.95 -40.04
CA PHE A 909 -5.97 -1.42 -40.41
C PHE A 909 -6.77 -2.39 -41.27
N TYR A 910 -8.09 -2.27 -41.16
CA TYR A 910 -9.04 -2.94 -42.03
C TYR A 910 -10.09 -1.94 -42.55
N SER A 911 -10.83 -2.36 -43.58
CA SER A 911 -11.87 -1.53 -44.20
C SER A 911 -13.04 -2.38 -44.66
N PHE A 912 -14.22 -1.80 -44.65
CA PHE A 912 -15.45 -2.49 -45.07
C PHE A 912 -16.50 -1.51 -45.64
N PRO A 913 -17.24 -1.91 -46.70
CA PRO A 913 -18.22 -1.04 -47.34
C PRO A 913 -19.57 -1.09 -46.60
N PHE A 914 -19.86 -0.05 -45.81
CA PHE A 914 -21.14 0.07 -45.12
C PHE A 914 -21.67 1.50 -45.15
N GLY A 915 -22.63 1.76 -46.05
CA GLY A 915 -23.24 3.07 -46.23
C GLY A 915 -23.30 3.50 -47.69
N ALA A 916 -23.82 4.70 -47.93
CA ALA A 916 -23.92 5.30 -49.26
C ALA A 916 -23.51 6.77 -49.23
N SER A 917 -23.22 7.32 -50.42
CA SER A 917 -22.87 8.74 -50.54
C SER A 917 -24.02 9.63 -50.05
N GLY A 918 -23.70 10.54 -49.13
CA GLY A 918 -24.66 11.44 -48.49
C GLY A 918 -25.30 10.88 -47.22
N ASP A 919 -24.98 9.65 -46.80
CA ASP A 919 -25.32 9.17 -45.46
C ASP A 919 -24.41 9.84 -44.41
N ILE A 920 -24.93 10.04 -43.20
CA ILE A 920 -24.23 10.65 -42.06
C ILE A 920 -23.81 9.53 -41.12
N PRO A 921 -22.52 9.29 -40.86
CA PRO A 921 -22.09 8.24 -39.94
C PRO A 921 -22.37 8.64 -38.48
N ALA A 922 -22.69 7.66 -37.65
CA ALA A 922 -22.98 7.83 -36.22
C ALA A 922 -22.76 6.49 -35.48
N PRO A 923 -21.51 6.01 -35.38
CA PRO A 923 -21.20 4.71 -34.76
C PRO A 923 -21.42 4.75 -33.24
N GLY A 924 -21.85 3.63 -32.67
CA GLY A 924 -22.14 3.46 -31.24
C GLY A 924 -22.48 2.01 -30.95
N ASP A 925 -22.56 1.62 -29.68
CA ASP A 925 -22.91 0.24 -29.29
C ASP A 925 -24.43 0.06 -29.24
N PHE A 926 -25.07 -0.31 -30.35
CA PHE A 926 -26.54 -0.41 -30.43
C PHE A 926 -27.07 -1.81 -30.09
N ASP A 927 -26.20 -2.77 -29.78
CA ASP A 927 -26.61 -4.12 -29.37
C ASP A 927 -26.11 -4.56 -27.98
N GLY A 928 -25.39 -3.66 -27.29
CA GLY A 928 -25.01 -3.75 -25.88
C GLY A 928 -23.86 -4.72 -25.63
N ASP A 929 -23.08 -5.06 -26.67
CA ASP A 929 -21.98 -6.02 -26.57
C ASP A 929 -20.65 -5.40 -26.10
N GLY A 930 -20.60 -4.07 -25.99
CA GLY A 930 -19.44 -3.29 -25.60
C GLY A 930 -18.53 -2.90 -26.77
N THR A 931 -18.88 -3.29 -27.99
CA THR A 931 -18.16 -2.95 -29.22
C THR A 931 -18.98 -1.95 -30.03
N ALA A 932 -18.33 -0.95 -30.62
CA ALA A 932 -18.99 0.03 -31.46
C ALA A 932 -19.49 -0.58 -32.78
N ASP A 933 -20.78 -0.39 -33.06
CA ASP A 933 -21.40 -0.73 -34.33
C ASP A 933 -21.21 0.39 -35.36
N PRO A 934 -20.74 0.06 -36.57
CA PRO A 934 -20.82 0.98 -37.69
C PRO A 934 -22.28 1.30 -38.02
N ALA A 935 -22.65 2.58 -37.93
CA ALA A 935 -24.01 3.02 -38.22
C ALA A 935 -24.05 4.29 -39.09
N VAL A 936 -25.07 4.37 -39.94
CA VAL A 936 -25.30 5.53 -40.82
C VAL A 936 -26.77 5.97 -40.84
N PHE A 937 -26.99 7.27 -40.83
CA PHE A 937 -28.30 7.90 -41.02
C PHE A 937 -28.48 8.45 -42.43
N ARG A 938 -29.47 7.91 -43.15
CA ARG A 938 -29.86 8.38 -44.48
C ARG A 938 -30.93 9.45 -44.38
N SER A 939 -30.51 10.71 -44.47
CA SER A 939 -31.39 11.88 -44.39
C SER A 939 -32.51 11.89 -45.44
N ALA A 940 -32.28 11.32 -46.64
CA ALA A 940 -33.26 11.29 -47.72
C ALA A 940 -34.50 10.42 -47.42
N THR A 941 -34.34 9.40 -46.57
CA THR A 941 -35.40 8.44 -46.22
C THR A 941 -35.72 8.42 -44.72
N ALA A 942 -34.99 9.20 -43.91
CA ALA A 942 -35.05 9.17 -42.45
C ALA A 942 -34.89 7.75 -41.90
N THR A 943 -33.80 7.09 -42.30
CA THR A 943 -33.55 5.68 -41.98
C THR A 943 -32.15 5.49 -41.45
N TRP A 944 -32.06 4.79 -40.34
CA TRP A 944 -30.82 4.31 -39.73
C TRP A 944 -30.51 2.91 -40.26
N PHE A 945 -29.24 2.70 -40.59
CA PHE A 945 -28.67 1.39 -40.92
C PHE A 945 -27.54 1.15 -39.93
N ILE A 946 -27.62 0.08 -39.15
CA ILE A 946 -26.67 -0.27 -38.10
C ILE A 946 -26.15 -1.67 -38.40
N LEU A 947 -24.83 -1.84 -38.50
CA LEU A 947 -24.19 -3.14 -38.67
C LEU A 947 -23.75 -3.64 -37.30
N ARG A 948 -24.45 -4.63 -36.76
CA ARG A 948 -24.19 -5.15 -35.42
C ARG A 948 -22.87 -5.91 -35.32
N SER A 949 -22.02 -5.55 -34.37
CA SER A 949 -20.74 -6.17 -34.01
C SER A 949 -20.94 -7.63 -33.61
N SER A 950 -21.95 -7.93 -32.79
CA SER A 950 -22.15 -9.24 -32.18
C SER A 950 -22.46 -10.37 -33.17
N ASP A 951 -23.17 -10.08 -34.27
CA ASP A 951 -23.62 -11.09 -35.23
C ASP A 951 -23.51 -10.71 -36.71
N GLY A 952 -22.99 -9.52 -37.01
CA GLY A 952 -22.79 -9.01 -38.37
C GLY A 952 -24.09 -8.76 -39.15
N GLN A 953 -25.25 -8.76 -38.50
CA GLN A 953 -26.53 -8.45 -39.17
C GLN A 953 -26.77 -6.95 -39.25
N VAL A 954 -27.46 -6.53 -40.30
CA VAL A 954 -27.85 -5.13 -40.49
C VAL A 954 -29.23 -4.88 -39.90
N SER A 955 -29.31 -4.04 -38.87
CA SER A 955 -30.56 -3.46 -38.38
C SER A 955 -30.95 -2.26 -39.23
N ILE A 956 -32.25 -2.17 -39.58
CA ILE A 956 -32.80 -1.08 -40.39
C ILE A 956 -33.95 -0.44 -39.62
N GLN A 957 -33.74 0.78 -39.15
CA GLN A 957 -34.69 1.48 -38.30
C GLN A 957 -35.16 2.79 -38.93
N GLY A 958 -36.47 2.90 -39.19
CA GLY A 958 -37.06 4.17 -39.64
C GLY A 958 -37.31 5.09 -38.45
N PHE A 959 -36.55 6.18 -38.33
CA PHE A 959 -36.70 7.14 -37.23
C PHE A 959 -36.19 8.53 -37.65
N GLY A 960 -37.04 9.55 -37.51
CA GLY A 960 -36.76 10.94 -37.90
C GLY A 960 -37.50 11.41 -39.17
N ALA A 961 -37.09 12.55 -39.69
CA ALA A 961 -37.60 13.21 -40.89
C ALA A 961 -36.48 13.90 -41.69
N ALA A 962 -36.79 14.29 -42.94
CA ALA A 962 -35.82 14.98 -43.78
C ALA A 962 -35.40 16.34 -43.17
N GLY A 963 -34.09 16.53 -42.99
CA GLY A 963 -33.51 17.70 -42.35
C GLY A 963 -33.28 17.57 -40.84
N ASP A 964 -33.68 16.45 -40.24
CA ASP A 964 -33.29 16.10 -38.87
C ASP A 964 -31.80 15.74 -38.84
N LYS A 965 -31.20 15.93 -37.67
CA LYS A 965 -29.78 15.73 -37.41
C LYS A 965 -29.59 14.51 -36.49
N PRO A 966 -28.85 13.46 -36.91
CA PRO A 966 -28.69 12.25 -36.12
C PRO A 966 -27.81 12.50 -34.90
N THR A 967 -28.16 11.89 -33.78
CA THR A 967 -27.36 11.86 -32.55
C THR A 967 -27.56 10.52 -31.86
N ILE A 968 -26.62 10.14 -31.00
CA ILE A 968 -26.63 8.87 -30.28
C ILE A 968 -26.10 9.11 -28.87
N ALA A 969 -26.57 8.31 -27.92
CA ALA A 969 -26.03 8.11 -26.58
C ALA A 969 -26.95 7.14 -25.84
N ASP A 970 -26.52 6.57 -24.72
CA ASP A 970 -27.37 5.77 -23.84
C ASP A 970 -28.29 6.67 -22.98
N PHE A 971 -29.51 6.97 -23.44
CA PHE A 971 -30.44 7.89 -22.76
C PHE A 971 -31.34 7.21 -21.72
N ASP A 972 -31.53 5.90 -21.78
CA ASP A 972 -32.23 5.15 -20.73
C ASP A 972 -31.30 4.49 -19.71
N GLY A 973 -29.99 4.55 -19.95
CA GLY A 973 -28.93 4.07 -19.08
C GLY A 973 -28.68 2.58 -19.25
N ASP A 974 -29.25 1.92 -20.26
CA ASP A 974 -29.28 0.47 -20.37
C ASP A 974 -27.96 -0.20 -20.81
N GLY A 975 -26.93 0.60 -21.03
CA GLY A 975 -25.64 0.20 -21.57
C GLY A 975 -25.63 0.09 -23.10
N THR A 976 -26.73 0.43 -23.77
CA THR A 976 -26.86 0.45 -25.23
C THR A 976 -26.99 1.89 -25.71
N ASP A 977 -26.24 2.29 -26.73
CA ASP A 977 -26.43 3.57 -27.39
C ASP A 977 -27.80 3.62 -28.08
N ASP A 978 -28.58 4.65 -27.77
CA ASP A 978 -29.90 4.87 -28.36
C ASP A 978 -29.83 5.68 -29.65
N ILE A 979 -30.82 5.43 -30.52
CA ILE A 979 -31.03 6.26 -31.71
C ILE A 979 -31.75 7.55 -31.31
N ALA A 980 -31.18 8.70 -31.65
CA ALA A 980 -31.84 9.98 -31.46
C ALA A 980 -31.70 10.93 -32.66
N ILE A 981 -32.59 11.91 -32.74
CA ILE A 981 -32.50 13.00 -33.70
C ILE A 981 -32.80 14.35 -33.04
N TYR A 982 -32.14 15.39 -33.53
CA TYR A 982 -32.53 16.78 -33.28
C TYR A 982 -33.16 17.38 -34.53
N ARG A 983 -34.32 18.03 -34.38
CA ARG A 983 -35.04 18.73 -35.44
C ARG A 983 -34.87 20.24 -35.28
N PRO A 984 -33.97 20.89 -36.04
CA PRO A 984 -33.69 22.32 -35.85
C PRO A 984 -34.86 23.24 -36.23
N SER A 985 -35.80 22.76 -37.06
CA SER A 985 -36.93 23.56 -37.54
C SER A 985 -38.00 23.80 -36.48
N SER A 986 -38.10 22.93 -35.47
CA SER A 986 -39.04 23.01 -34.36
C SER A 986 -38.37 23.00 -32.97
N SER A 987 -37.03 22.87 -32.92
CA SER A 987 -36.26 22.66 -31.68
C SER A 987 -36.75 21.46 -30.88
N GLU A 988 -37.03 20.36 -31.58
CA GLU A 988 -37.48 19.11 -30.97
C GLU A 988 -36.34 18.10 -30.92
N TRP A 989 -36.17 17.46 -29.77
CA TRP A 989 -35.33 16.29 -29.57
C TRP A 989 -36.20 15.04 -29.54
N TRP A 990 -35.83 14.02 -30.29
CA TRP A 990 -36.53 12.73 -30.31
C TRP A 990 -35.51 11.62 -30.03
N GLN A 991 -35.83 10.73 -29.09
CA GLN A 991 -35.04 9.53 -28.79
C GLN A 991 -35.90 8.30 -28.99
N LEU A 992 -35.35 7.26 -29.58
CA LEU A 992 -35.88 5.91 -29.60
C LEU A 992 -35.01 5.09 -28.66
N ARG A 993 -35.45 4.98 -27.41
CA ARG A 993 -34.70 4.32 -26.34
C ARG A 993 -34.84 2.80 -26.44
N SER A 994 -33.73 2.09 -26.33
CA SER A 994 -33.53 0.65 -26.50
C SER A 994 -34.50 -0.17 -25.66
N SER A 995 -34.70 0.22 -24.39
CA SER A 995 -35.54 -0.49 -23.42
C SER A 995 -36.82 0.27 -23.05
N GLU A 996 -36.83 1.60 -23.13
CA GLU A 996 -37.95 2.42 -22.66
C GLU A 996 -38.77 3.14 -23.77
N GLY A 997 -38.51 2.85 -25.05
CA GLY A 997 -39.29 3.34 -26.18
C GLY A 997 -39.10 4.82 -26.52
N VAL A 998 -40.03 5.39 -27.32
CA VAL A 998 -39.86 6.72 -27.92
C VAL A 998 -40.26 7.86 -26.98
N VAL A 999 -39.38 8.85 -26.83
CA VAL A 999 -39.66 10.13 -26.19
C VAL A 999 -39.37 11.29 -27.15
N ALA A 1000 -40.17 12.36 -27.03
CA ALA A 1000 -39.97 13.59 -27.79
C ALA A 1000 -40.22 14.80 -26.88
N LEU A 1001 -39.31 15.76 -26.92
CA LEU A 1001 -39.38 16.98 -26.11
C LEU A 1001 -38.82 18.18 -26.85
N GLN A 1002 -39.22 19.38 -26.43
CA GLN A 1002 -38.77 20.62 -27.05
C GLN A 1002 -37.67 21.24 -26.18
N PHE A 1003 -36.43 21.20 -26.66
CA PHE A 1003 -35.26 21.75 -25.95
C PHE A 1003 -34.19 22.20 -26.96
N GLY A 1004 -33.48 23.29 -26.65
CA GLY A 1004 -32.52 23.94 -27.55
C GLY A 1004 -33.10 25.09 -28.39
N ALA A 1005 -32.23 25.74 -29.16
CA ALA A 1005 -32.57 26.84 -30.06
C ALA A 1005 -31.88 26.69 -31.43
N THR A 1006 -32.32 27.49 -32.41
CA THR A 1006 -31.69 27.52 -33.74
C THR A 1006 -30.24 27.98 -33.64
N GLY A 1007 -29.31 27.18 -34.16
CA GLY A 1007 -27.86 27.45 -34.14
C GLY A 1007 -27.12 26.89 -32.93
N ASP A 1008 -27.82 26.20 -32.02
CA ASP A 1008 -27.19 25.40 -30.97
C ASP A 1008 -26.62 24.11 -31.56
N LYS A 1009 -25.49 23.63 -31.00
CA LYS A 1009 -24.85 22.35 -31.33
C LYS A 1009 -25.25 21.31 -30.31
N ALA A 1010 -25.72 20.14 -30.75
CA ALA A 1010 -26.08 19.06 -29.83
C ALA A 1010 -24.82 18.36 -29.31
N VAL A 1011 -24.80 18.10 -28.00
CA VAL A 1011 -23.64 17.61 -27.25
C VAL A 1011 -24.08 16.64 -26.12
N PRO A 1012 -24.92 15.62 -26.39
CA PRO A 1012 -25.42 14.75 -25.33
C PRO A 1012 -24.29 13.94 -24.69
N ALA A 1013 -24.31 13.85 -23.37
CA ALA A 1013 -23.39 13.08 -22.53
C ALA A 1013 -23.95 13.06 -21.09
N ASP A 1014 -23.46 12.20 -20.21
CA ASP A 1014 -23.86 12.21 -18.80
C ASP A 1014 -23.14 13.32 -18.02
N PHE A 1015 -23.76 14.50 -17.90
CA PHE A 1015 -23.19 15.63 -17.16
C PHE A 1015 -23.60 15.62 -15.68
N THR A 1016 -24.42 14.66 -15.25
CA THR A 1016 -24.93 14.56 -13.88
C THR A 1016 -24.31 13.43 -13.07
N GLY A 1017 -23.66 12.47 -13.74
CA GLY A 1017 -23.05 11.28 -13.16
C GLY A 1017 -24.09 10.24 -12.74
N ASP A 1018 -25.28 10.25 -13.36
CA ASP A 1018 -26.37 9.33 -13.02
C ASP A 1018 -26.34 8.02 -13.82
N GLY A 1019 -25.40 7.89 -14.74
CA GLY A 1019 -25.23 6.76 -15.65
C GLY A 1019 -26.12 6.83 -16.88
N LYS A 1020 -26.82 7.95 -17.12
CA LYS A 1020 -27.63 8.18 -18.33
C LYS A 1020 -27.13 9.42 -19.05
N ALA A 1021 -27.16 9.38 -20.38
CA ALA A 1021 -26.85 10.57 -21.16
C ALA A 1021 -27.92 11.65 -20.98
N ASP A 1022 -27.47 12.88 -20.70
CA ASP A 1022 -28.32 14.06 -20.69
C ASP A 1022 -28.51 14.62 -22.10
N ILE A 1023 -29.66 15.27 -22.33
CA ILE A 1023 -29.83 16.09 -23.53
C ILE A 1023 -29.13 17.42 -23.29
N ALA A 1024 -28.09 17.70 -24.07
CA ALA A 1024 -27.33 18.94 -23.91
C ALA A 1024 -27.06 19.68 -25.23
N PHE A 1025 -26.92 21.00 -25.11
CA PHE A 1025 -26.61 21.92 -26.19
C PHE A 1025 -25.50 22.90 -25.82
N PHE A 1026 -24.54 23.09 -26.72
CA PHE A 1026 -23.61 24.22 -26.69
C PHE A 1026 -24.07 25.31 -27.65
N ARG A 1027 -24.14 26.56 -27.18
CA ARG A 1027 -24.56 27.72 -27.98
C ARG A 1027 -23.36 28.54 -28.46
N PRO A 1028 -22.97 28.45 -29.75
CA PRO A 1028 -21.76 29.11 -30.25
C PRO A 1028 -21.83 30.64 -30.22
N SER A 1029 -23.04 31.22 -30.23
CA SER A 1029 -23.22 32.68 -30.24
C SER A 1029 -22.78 33.35 -28.93
N ASN A 1030 -22.73 32.61 -27.82
CA ASN A 1030 -22.40 33.17 -26.51
C ASN A 1030 -21.55 32.25 -25.60
N GLY A 1031 -21.27 31.00 -25.99
CA GLY A 1031 -20.45 30.07 -25.22
C GLY A 1031 -21.17 29.40 -24.05
N ASN A 1032 -22.51 29.40 -24.03
CA ASN A 1032 -23.26 28.76 -22.95
C ASN A 1032 -23.56 27.29 -23.25
N TRP A 1033 -23.50 26.47 -22.21
CA TRP A 1033 -24.02 25.10 -22.19
C TRP A 1033 -25.41 25.08 -21.57
N PHE A 1034 -26.27 24.21 -22.09
CA PHE A 1034 -27.62 23.95 -21.59
C PHE A 1034 -27.77 22.45 -21.45
N VAL A 1035 -28.01 21.96 -20.23
CA VAL A 1035 -28.12 20.52 -19.93
C VAL A 1035 -29.51 20.29 -19.35
N LEU A 1036 -30.29 19.41 -20.01
CA LEU A 1036 -31.56 18.90 -19.54
C LEU A 1036 -31.31 17.54 -18.89
N ARG A 1037 -31.59 17.49 -17.59
CA ARG A 1037 -31.34 16.38 -16.69
C ARG A 1037 -32.17 15.15 -17.03
N SER A 1038 -31.52 14.00 -17.14
CA SER A 1038 -32.12 12.67 -17.30
C SER A 1038 -33.04 12.30 -16.12
N GLU A 1039 -32.72 12.73 -14.89
CA GLU A 1039 -33.38 12.23 -13.68
C GLU A 1039 -34.78 12.82 -13.47
N ASP A 1040 -34.98 14.09 -13.85
CA ASP A 1040 -36.21 14.83 -13.53
C ASP A 1040 -36.73 15.77 -14.64
N ASN A 1041 -36.06 15.83 -15.79
CA ASN A 1041 -36.36 16.75 -16.91
C ASN A 1041 -36.29 18.25 -16.54
N SER A 1042 -35.65 18.62 -15.42
CA SER A 1042 -35.25 20.01 -15.18
C SER A 1042 -34.00 20.36 -15.99
N PHE A 1043 -33.71 21.64 -16.19
CA PHE A 1043 -32.49 22.03 -16.92
C PHE A 1043 -31.72 23.11 -16.18
N TYR A 1044 -30.41 23.10 -16.39
CA TYR A 1044 -29.52 24.16 -15.95
C TYR A 1044 -28.65 24.64 -17.12
N SER A 1045 -28.06 25.82 -16.95
CA SER A 1045 -27.19 26.41 -17.96
C SER A 1045 -26.04 27.16 -17.32
N PHE A 1046 -24.86 27.09 -17.92
CA PHE A 1046 -23.66 27.74 -17.41
C PHE A 1046 -22.78 28.27 -18.55
N PRO A 1047 -22.08 29.39 -18.34
CA PRO A 1047 -21.21 29.99 -19.35
C PRO A 1047 -19.82 29.36 -19.32
N PHE A 1048 -19.53 28.42 -20.21
CA PHE A 1048 -18.21 27.79 -20.31
C PHE A 1048 -17.76 27.68 -21.78
N GLY A 1049 -17.24 28.79 -22.30
CA GLY A 1049 -16.75 28.90 -23.67
C GLY A 1049 -16.83 30.33 -24.19
N ALA A 1050 -16.34 30.54 -25.40
CA ALA A 1050 -16.38 31.82 -26.11
C ALA A 1050 -16.87 31.65 -27.56
N THR A 1051 -17.27 32.76 -28.18
CA THR A 1051 -17.64 32.76 -29.60
C THR A 1051 -16.47 32.28 -30.46
N GLY A 1052 -16.70 31.22 -31.24
CA GLY A 1052 -15.69 30.59 -32.10
C GLY A 1052 -14.98 29.40 -31.47
N ASP A 1053 -15.26 29.07 -30.21
CA ASP A 1053 -14.81 27.81 -29.61
C ASP A 1053 -15.63 26.62 -30.17
N ILE A 1054 -14.99 25.46 -30.24
CA ILE A 1054 -15.57 24.20 -30.72
C ILE A 1054 -15.83 23.31 -29.49
N PRO A 1055 -17.07 22.88 -29.20
CA PRO A 1055 -17.33 21.99 -28.07
C PRO A 1055 -16.80 20.58 -28.34
N ALA A 1056 -16.32 19.93 -27.29
CA ALA A 1056 -15.67 18.62 -27.34
C ALA A 1056 -15.86 17.89 -25.99
N PRO A 1057 -17.10 17.65 -25.53
CA PRO A 1057 -17.35 17.02 -24.23
C PRO A 1057 -16.91 15.55 -24.23
N ALA A 1058 -16.32 15.12 -23.12
CA ALA A 1058 -15.96 13.75 -22.79
C ALA A 1058 -15.58 13.69 -21.30
N ASP A 1059 -15.43 12.50 -20.73
CA ASP A 1059 -14.92 12.32 -19.36
C ASP A 1059 -13.37 12.36 -19.39
N TYR A 1060 -12.77 13.52 -19.05
CA TYR A 1060 -11.32 13.74 -19.11
C TYR A 1060 -10.62 13.48 -17.77
N ASP A 1061 -11.34 13.31 -16.67
CA ASP A 1061 -10.75 12.99 -15.35
C ASP A 1061 -11.03 11.55 -14.87
N GLY A 1062 -11.89 10.82 -15.58
CA GLY A 1062 -12.14 9.39 -15.45
C GLY A 1062 -13.10 9.06 -14.31
N ASP A 1063 -13.97 9.99 -13.94
CA ASP A 1063 -14.92 9.81 -12.84
C ASP A 1063 -16.29 9.25 -13.28
N GLY A 1064 -16.45 8.99 -14.57
CA GLY A 1064 -17.70 8.52 -15.20
C GLY A 1064 -18.66 9.65 -15.59
N THR A 1065 -18.33 10.91 -15.28
CA THR A 1065 -19.11 12.10 -15.62
C THR A 1065 -18.46 12.82 -16.81
N ALA A 1066 -19.27 13.27 -17.76
CA ALA A 1066 -18.79 14.04 -18.89
C ALA A 1066 -18.41 15.48 -18.49
N ASP A 1067 -17.21 15.90 -18.90
CA ASP A 1067 -16.71 17.24 -18.66
C ASP A 1067 -17.07 18.20 -19.79
N PRO A 1068 -17.71 19.35 -19.50
CA PRO A 1068 -17.90 20.42 -20.46
C PRO A 1068 -16.55 20.94 -20.96
N THR A 1069 -16.21 20.64 -22.20
CA THR A 1069 -14.89 20.95 -22.78
C THR A 1069 -15.01 21.70 -24.10
N VAL A 1070 -14.15 22.70 -24.30
CA VAL A 1070 -14.08 23.48 -25.54
C VAL A 1070 -12.65 23.62 -26.07
N TYR A 1071 -12.48 23.51 -27.38
CA TYR A 1071 -11.26 23.82 -28.10
C TYR A 1071 -11.33 25.21 -28.72
N ARG A 1072 -10.32 26.05 -28.45
CA ARG A 1072 -10.17 27.39 -28.99
C ARG A 1072 -9.15 27.43 -30.13
N PRO A 1073 -9.58 27.57 -31.40
CA PRO A 1073 -8.66 27.50 -32.54
C PRO A 1073 -7.62 28.63 -32.57
N ALA A 1074 -7.95 29.81 -32.03
CA ALA A 1074 -7.08 30.98 -32.08
C ALA A 1074 -5.75 30.82 -31.30
N GLY A 1075 -5.69 29.86 -30.37
CA GLY A 1075 -4.50 29.56 -29.57
C GLY A 1075 -4.15 28.07 -29.47
N ALA A 1076 -4.88 27.20 -30.21
CA ALA A 1076 -4.81 25.75 -30.06
C ALA A 1076 -4.86 25.32 -28.58
N THR A 1077 -5.89 25.79 -27.88
CA THR A 1077 -6.01 25.64 -26.43
C THR A 1077 -7.33 24.98 -26.08
N TRP A 1078 -7.26 23.94 -25.26
CA TRP A 1078 -8.38 23.24 -24.67
C TRP A 1078 -8.69 23.84 -23.30
N PHE A 1079 -9.98 23.99 -23.02
CA PHE A 1079 -10.50 24.36 -21.71
C PHE A 1079 -11.49 23.27 -21.32
N SER A 1080 -11.17 22.48 -20.30
CA SER A 1080 -12.05 21.45 -19.74
C SER A 1080 -12.50 21.91 -18.35
N LEU A 1081 -13.80 21.78 -18.05
CA LEU A 1081 -14.35 21.99 -16.72
C LEU A 1081 -14.54 20.61 -16.06
N GLN A 1082 -13.49 20.10 -15.45
CA GLN A 1082 -13.48 18.79 -14.81
C GLN A 1082 -14.34 18.78 -13.54
N SER A 1083 -15.16 17.75 -13.37
CA SER A 1083 -16.02 17.54 -12.20
C SER A 1083 -15.23 17.46 -10.89
N THR A 1084 -14.04 16.82 -10.91
CA THR A 1084 -13.20 16.62 -9.71
C THR A 1084 -12.11 17.70 -9.53
N ALA A 1085 -11.61 18.28 -10.62
CA ALA A 1085 -10.43 19.17 -10.60
C ALA A 1085 -10.72 20.62 -10.98
N GLY A 1086 -11.96 20.95 -11.38
CA GLY A 1086 -12.31 22.28 -11.86
C GLY A 1086 -11.73 22.58 -13.24
N THR A 1087 -11.44 23.86 -13.55
CA THR A 1087 -11.00 24.23 -14.91
C THR A 1087 -9.55 23.86 -15.18
N VAL A 1088 -9.33 22.97 -16.15
CA VAL A 1088 -8.02 22.59 -16.69
C VAL A 1088 -7.81 23.24 -18.06
N ILE A 1089 -6.58 23.71 -18.31
CA ILE A 1089 -6.20 24.39 -19.55
C ILE A 1089 -5.01 23.66 -20.17
N THR A 1090 -5.22 23.13 -21.38
CA THR A 1090 -4.22 22.32 -22.09
C THR A 1090 -3.88 22.96 -23.43
N ALA A 1091 -2.60 23.25 -23.68
CA ALA A 1091 -2.13 23.76 -24.96
C ALA A 1091 -1.75 22.58 -25.88
N PHE A 1092 -2.60 22.24 -26.84
CA PHE A 1092 -2.39 21.09 -27.72
C PHE A 1092 -3.06 21.30 -29.09
N GLY A 1093 -2.31 20.98 -30.15
CA GLY A 1093 -2.71 21.15 -31.56
C GLY A 1093 -2.15 22.42 -32.21
N ALA A 1094 -2.67 22.74 -33.39
CA ALA A 1094 -2.28 23.86 -34.24
C ALA A 1094 -3.50 24.52 -34.93
N ALA A 1095 -3.28 25.71 -35.52
CA ALA A 1095 -4.34 26.43 -36.21
C ALA A 1095 -4.86 25.63 -37.43
N GLY A 1096 -6.17 25.35 -37.44
CA GLY A 1096 -6.82 24.55 -38.48
C GLY A 1096 -7.00 23.08 -38.12
N ASP A 1097 -6.48 22.63 -36.97
CA ASP A 1097 -6.76 21.31 -36.43
C ASP A 1097 -8.22 21.22 -35.94
N GLN A 1098 -8.80 20.03 -36.06
CA GLN A 1098 -10.16 19.71 -35.64
C GLN A 1098 -10.09 18.85 -34.37
N PRO A 1099 -10.72 19.25 -33.25
CA PRO A 1099 -10.79 18.41 -32.07
C PRO A 1099 -11.57 17.13 -32.39
N VAL A 1100 -10.99 15.97 -32.11
CA VAL A 1100 -11.57 14.67 -32.47
C VAL A 1100 -12.91 14.43 -31.78
N PRO A 1101 -13.12 14.76 -30.49
CA PRO A 1101 -14.42 14.60 -29.85
C PRO A 1101 -15.53 15.44 -30.50
N ALA A 1102 -15.19 16.53 -31.19
CA ALA A 1102 -16.17 17.33 -31.91
C ALA A 1102 -16.75 16.61 -33.15
N SER A 1103 -16.22 15.46 -33.54
CA SER A 1103 -16.79 14.62 -34.61
C SER A 1103 -18.17 14.06 -34.26
N TYR A 1104 -18.48 13.91 -32.97
CA TYR A 1104 -19.79 13.49 -32.48
C TYR A 1104 -20.71 14.67 -32.13
N VAL A 1105 -20.23 15.90 -32.30
CA VAL A 1105 -21.03 17.10 -32.10
C VAL A 1105 -21.86 17.38 -33.35
N VAL A 1106 -23.16 17.48 -33.14
CA VAL A 1106 -24.11 17.60 -34.24
C VAL A 1106 -24.37 19.06 -34.56
N GLU A 1107 -24.02 19.47 -35.79
CA GLU A 1107 -24.18 20.84 -36.32
C GLU A 1107 -25.52 21.11 -37.03
#